data_AF-A0AA88QL71-F1
#
_entry.id   AF-A0AA88QL71-F1
#
_cell.length_a   1.000
_cell.length_b   1.000
_cell.length_c   1.000
_cell.angle_alpha   90.00
_cell.angle_beta   90.00
_cell.angle_gamma   90.00
#
_symmetry.space_group_name_H-M   'P 1'
#
loop_
_entity.id
_entity.type
_entity.pdbx_description
1 polymer ?
#
loop_
_entity_poly.entity_id
_entity_poly.type
_entity_poly.pdbx_seq_one_letter_code
_entity_poly.pdbx_strand_id
1 'polypeptide(L)'
;MVLAIILVLVLYLSSQTEAQLQVGFYRDSCPAAESIVCDEVFKAFKIDNGIAPGLVRMHFHDCFVRGADGSVMIDSTPNNVAEKDGPPNGISLRGFEVIERAKARIEAQCRGVVSCADILAFAARDSVVATEGFGWDVPAGRRDGRVSRAIETFDLPPPFFNLDQLTQSFAKKGLTQEEMVTLSGAHTIGRSHCTSFSNRLYNFSAATSQDPSLDRIYAAQLKQQCPRDPQGSIDPNLVVPMNGSPALLESSYYKDVLAHRGLFTSDQSLITSAATFEQVKFYAFKGLAWKLDFVRAMIKMSQIEVGAKHLTVAMQICFRHNELLVRKMSSKKLTRVSIISVLVMVLVLCYSVELEAQLQVGFYTSSCGIAEFIVKDEVRKGFLSDRGVAAGLVRLHFHDCFVRGCDASVLINTTPSNTAEKDSPANNPSLRGFEVIDKAKARLEAACKGVVSCADIVAFAARDSVEITGGLGYDVPAGRRDGRVSLSSEASANLPAPFFNVNQLTQTFANKGLTQEEMVTLSGAHTIGRSHCTSFSNRLYSYNTTTSQDPSIDPRYAGQLKQQCPQGSTNANLVVPMNPATPSITDVGYYADVLANRGLLTSDQTLLTNSATANQVSQNAGNPLLWRSKFAAAMVKMGRIGVSTGTAGEIRANCRVINGGS
;
A
#
# COMPACT_ATOMS: atom_id res chain seq x y z
N MET A 1 48.80 -16.68 9.50
CA MET A 1 47.73 -17.68 9.66
C MET A 1 46.44 -17.09 10.22
N VAL A 2 46.44 -16.48 11.40
CA VAL A 2 45.23 -15.88 12.01
C VAL A 2 44.60 -14.80 11.11
N LEU A 3 45.39 -13.93 10.48
CA LEU A 3 44.89 -12.91 9.56
C LEU A 3 44.23 -13.48 8.30
N ALA A 4 44.76 -14.59 7.77
CA ALA A 4 44.20 -15.25 6.59
C ALA A 4 42.90 -16.01 6.91
N ILE A 5 42.82 -16.59 8.12
CA ILE A 5 41.60 -17.23 8.63
C ILE A 5 40.51 -16.18 8.90
N ILE A 6 40.86 -15.01 9.44
CA ILE A 6 39.94 -13.88 9.62
C ILE A 6 39.49 -13.33 8.26
N LEU A 7 40.40 -13.18 7.29
CA LEU A 7 40.03 -12.71 5.95
C LEU A 7 39.11 -13.70 5.23
N VAL A 8 39.36 -15.00 5.34
CA VAL A 8 38.49 -16.05 4.81
C VAL A 8 37.17 -16.10 5.55
N LEU A 9 37.14 -15.97 6.88
CA LEU A 9 35.89 -15.88 7.67
C LEU A 9 35.09 -14.61 7.36
N VAL A 10 35.75 -13.46 7.17
CA VAL A 10 35.08 -12.21 6.77
C VAL A 10 34.53 -12.35 5.35
N LEU A 11 35.29 -12.94 4.42
CA LEU A 11 34.83 -13.23 3.05
C LEU A 11 33.68 -14.26 3.03
N TYR A 12 33.71 -15.26 3.92
CA TYR A 12 32.68 -16.30 4.05
C TYR A 12 31.42 -15.80 4.79
N LEU A 13 31.58 -14.88 5.74
CA LEU A 13 30.48 -14.18 6.42
C LEU A 13 29.87 -13.09 5.53
N SER A 14 30.63 -12.51 4.60
CA SER A 14 30.11 -11.59 3.59
C SER A 14 29.45 -12.25 2.38
N SER A 15 29.49 -13.60 2.27
CA SER A 15 28.89 -14.35 1.16
C SER A 15 27.61 -15.11 1.53
N GLN A 16 26.93 -14.74 2.61
CA GLN A 16 25.68 -15.37 3.08
C GLN A 16 24.56 -14.34 3.32
N THR A 17 24.54 -13.24 2.56
CA THR A 17 23.30 -12.46 2.44
C THR A 17 22.42 -13.16 1.41
N GLU A 18 21.51 -14.02 1.87
CA GLU A 18 20.36 -14.40 1.05
C GLU A 18 19.70 -13.09 0.58
N ALA A 19 19.56 -12.91 -0.74
CA ALA A 19 18.88 -11.75 -1.28
C ALA A 19 17.38 -11.91 -0.99
N GLN A 20 16.95 -11.46 0.19
CA GLN A 20 15.55 -11.42 0.58
C GLN A 20 14.83 -10.38 -0.28
N LEU A 21 13.62 -10.71 -0.74
CA LEU A 21 12.77 -9.75 -1.44
C LEU A 21 12.50 -8.52 -0.56
N GLN A 22 12.52 -7.34 -1.17
CA GLN A 22 12.44 -6.07 -0.46
C GLN A 22 11.35 -5.18 -1.05
N VAL A 23 10.54 -4.57 -0.18
CA VAL A 23 9.64 -3.47 -0.58
C VAL A 23 10.48 -2.27 -1.02
N GLY A 24 10.11 -1.66 -2.15
CA GLY A 24 10.86 -0.53 -2.71
C GLY A 24 12.21 -0.92 -3.33
N PHE A 25 12.42 -2.18 -3.71
CA PHE A 25 13.67 -2.67 -4.30
C PHE A 25 14.17 -1.84 -5.50
N TYR A 26 13.25 -1.34 -6.34
CA TYR A 26 13.56 -0.52 -7.51
C TYR A 26 13.53 0.99 -7.26
N ARG A 27 13.34 1.44 -6.02
CA ARG A 27 13.09 2.86 -5.71
C ARG A 27 14.19 3.79 -6.22
N ASP A 28 15.44 3.35 -6.14
CA ASP A 28 16.59 4.15 -6.54
C ASP A 28 17.10 3.78 -7.95
N SER A 29 16.93 2.52 -8.37
CA SER A 29 17.46 2.00 -9.64
C SER A 29 16.50 2.14 -10.82
N CYS A 30 15.18 2.10 -10.56
CA CYS A 30 14.13 2.38 -11.54
C CYS A 30 12.86 2.92 -10.86
N PRO A 31 12.86 4.19 -10.42
CA PRO A 31 11.76 4.78 -9.63
C PRO A 31 10.38 4.72 -10.31
N ALA A 32 10.34 4.64 -11.65
CA ALA A 32 9.10 4.63 -12.42
C ALA A 32 8.48 3.23 -12.59
N ALA A 33 9.18 2.15 -12.22
CA ALA A 33 8.80 0.77 -12.54
C ALA A 33 7.35 0.43 -12.15
N GLU A 34 6.99 0.57 -10.86
CA GLU A 34 5.65 0.26 -10.38
C GLU A 34 4.57 1.11 -11.03
N SER A 35 4.84 2.41 -11.23
CA SER A 35 3.86 3.32 -11.85
C SER A 35 3.58 2.98 -13.30
N ILE A 36 4.57 2.47 -14.05
CA ILE A 36 4.41 2.03 -15.43
C ILE A 36 3.56 0.76 -15.50
N VAL A 37 3.83 -0.22 -14.63
CA VAL A 37 3.04 -1.45 -14.57
C VAL A 37 1.58 -1.14 -14.23
N CYS A 38 1.36 -0.34 -13.19
CA CYS A 38 0.03 0.09 -12.77
C CYS A 38 -0.73 0.75 -13.93
N ASP A 39 -0.12 1.72 -14.61
CA ASP A 39 -0.73 2.40 -15.75
C ASP A 39 -1.10 1.42 -16.90
N GLU A 40 -0.24 0.47 -17.25
CA GLU A 40 -0.55 -0.55 -18.28
C GLU A 40 -1.71 -1.47 -17.86
N VAL A 41 -1.74 -1.91 -16.60
CA VAL A 41 -2.81 -2.78 -16.08
C VAL A 41 -4.14 -2.06 -16.10
N PHE A 42 -4.21 -0.83 -15.56
CA PHE A 42 -5.47 -0.07 -15.52
C PHE A 42 -5.97 0.30 -16.92
N LYS A 43 -5.06 0.66 -17.84
CA LYS A 43 -5.42 0.89 -19.26
C LYS A 43 -6.02 -0.36 -19.90
N ALA A 44 -5.38 -1.50 -19.72
CA ALA A 44 -5.84 -2.76 -20.30
C ALA A 44 -7.17 -3.23 -19.67
N PHE A 45 -7.31 -3.14 -18.35
CA PHE A 45 -8.54 -3.50 -17.64
C PHE A 45 -9.73 -2.63 -18.06
N LYS A 46 -9.52 -1.34 -18.32
CA LYS A 46 -10.57 -0.44 -18.82
C LYS A 46 -11.09 -0.86 -20.20
N ILE A 47 -10.25 -1.47 -21.03
CA ILE A 47 -10.62 -1.96 -22.36
C ILE A 47 -11.29 -3.34 -22.24
N ASP A 48 -10.73 -4.24 -21.44
CA ASP A 48 -11.23 -5.60 -21.23
C ASP A 48 -11.12 -5.96 -19.75
N ASN A 49 -12.27 -6.02 -19.08
CA ASN A 49 -12.35 -6.31 -17.64
C ASN A 49 -11.86 -7.72 -17.26
N GLY A 50 -11.68 -8.62 -18.23
CA GLY A 50 -11.11 -9.94 -18.01
C GLY A 50 -9.58 -9.95 -18.01
N ILE A 51 -8.89 -8.82 -18.23
CA ILE A 51 -7.43 -8.72 -18.13
C ILE A 51 -6.97 -8.84 -16.68
N ALA A 52 -7.57 -8.11 -15.75
CA ALA A 52 -7.15 -8.13 -14.35
C ALA A 52 -7.29 -9.55 -13.73
N PRO A 53 -8.42 -10.27 -13.88
CA PRO A 53 -8.50 -11.67 -13.45
C PRO A 53 -7.48 -12.58 -14.15
N GLY A 54 -7.19 -12.31 -15.44
CA GLY A 54 -6.19 -13.04 -16.22
C GLY A 54 -4.77 -12.89 -15.66
N LEU A 55 -4.39 -11.68 -15.27
CA LEU A 55 -3.09 -11.38 -14.67
C LEU A 55 -2.94 -11.96 -13.25
N VAL A 56 -4.01 -11.93 -12.44
CA VAL A 56 -4.02 -12.61 -11.12
C VAL A 56 -3.82 -14.12 -11.31
N ARG A 57 -4.52 -14.72 -12.28
CA ARG A 57 -4.34 -16.14 -12.63
C ARG A 57 -2.93 -16.43 -13.14
N MET A 58 -2.39 -15.61 -14.03
CA MET A 58 -1.02 -15.77 -14.56
C MET A 58 0.01 -15.75 -13.44
N HIS A 59 -0.10 -14.82 -12.50
CA HIS A 59 0.81 -14.76 -11.35
C HIS A 59 0.66 -15.99 -10.43
N PHE A 60 -0.56 -16.45 -10.16
CA PHE A 60 -0.76 -17.70 -9.41
C PHE A 60 -0.07 -18.88 -10.10
N HIS A 61 -0.26 -19.01 -11.42
CA HIS A 61 0.27 -20.13 -12.20
C HIS A 61 1.81 -20.13 -12.20
N ASP A 62 2.42 -18.97 -12.44
CA ASP A 62 3.89 -18.80 -12.34
C ASP A 62 4.41 -19.22 -10.96
N CYS A 63 3.80 -18.70 -9.88
CA CYS A 63 4.19 -19.01 -8.52
C CYS A 63 4.05 -20.51 -8.17
N PHE A 64 2.99 -21.16 -8.66
CA PHE A 64 2.68 -22.56 -8.31
C PHE A 64 3.55 -23.57 -9.07
N VAL A 65 4.00 -23.27 -10.28
CA VAL A 65 4.79 -24.21 -11.08
C VAL A 65 6.24 -24.23 -10.60
N ARG A 66 7.03 -23.18 -10.86
CA ARG A 66 8.48 -23.14 -10.55
C ARG A 66 8.90 -22.13 -9.48
N GLY A 67 7.93 -21.57 -8.76
CA GLY A 67 8.13 -20.38 -7.94
C GLY A 67 7.99 -19.13 -8.79
N ALA A 68 7.77 -17.98 -8.14
CA ALA A 68 7.36 -16.72 -8.76
C ALA A 68 8.44 -16.06 -9.65
N ASP A 69 9.14 -16.80 -10.50
CA ASP A 69 10.33 -16.38 -11.23
C ASP A 69 10.05 -15.89 -12.66
N GLY A 70 8.78 -15.76 -13.06
CA GLY A 70 8.42 -15.29 -14.40
C GLY A 70 8.67 -16.33 -15.49
N SER A 71 8.90 -17.61 -15.16
CA SER A 71 9.04 -18.70 -16.15
C SER A 71 7.85 -18.82 -17.09
N VAL A 72 6.66 -18.40 -16.65
CA VAL A 72 5.46 -18.40 -17.49
C VAL A 72 5.61 -17.48 -18.71
N MET A 73 6.48 -16.47 -18.67
CA MET A 73 6.67 -15.51 -19.77
C MET A 73 7.61 -16.02 -20.88
N ILE A 74 8.26 -17.18 -20.68
CA ILE A 74 9.24 -17.71 -21.64
C ILE A 74 8.52 -18.39 -22.82
N ASP A 75 8.96 -18.09 -24.04
CA ASP A 75 8.42 -18.70 -25.26
C ASP A 75 8.88 -20.14 -25.48
N SER A 76 8.03 -20.93 -26.12
CA SER A 76 8.41 -22.24 -26.64
C SER A 76 9.53 -22.13 -27.69
N THR A 77 10.38 -23.15 -27.73
CA THR A 77 11.42 -23.35 -28.75
C THR A 77 11.16 -24.67 -29.48
N PRO A 78 11.83 -24.94 -30.62
CA PRO A 78 11.64 -26.22 -31.34
C PRO A 78 11.86 -27.48 -30.48
N ASN A 79 12.67 -27.38 -29.42
CA ASN A 79 13.00 -28.52 -28.54
C ASN A 79 12.35 -28.45 -27.16
N ASN A 80 11.53 -27.42 -26.88
CA ASN A 80 10.93 -27.22 -25.57
C ASN A 80 9.60 -26.47 -25.68
N VAL A 81 8.51 -27.14 -25.30
CA VAL A 81 7.22 -26.47 -25.10
C VAL A 81 7.24 -25.81 -23.72
N ALA A 82 7.03 -24.49 -23.69
CA ALA A 82 7.07 -23.68 -22.48
C ALA A 82 5.80 -23.81 -21.64
N GLU A 83 5.87 -23.35 -20.39
CA GLU A 83 4.78 -23.37 -19.41
C GLU A 83 3.51 -22.67 -19.94
N LYS A 84 3.65 -21.52 -20.61
CA LYS A 84 2.50 -20.78 -21.17
C LYS A 84 1.71 -21.54 -22.22
N ASP A 85 2.34 -22.48 -22.93
CA ASP A 85 1.73 -23.25 -24.01
C ASP A 85 1.24 -24.64 -23.54
N GLY A 86 1.62 -25.06 -22.33
CA GLY A 86 1.18 -26.32 -21.71
C GLY A 86 -0.27 -26.26 -21.20
N PRO A 87 -0.98 -27.40 -21.05
CA PRO A 87 -2.30 -27.41 -20.41
C PRO A 87 -2.18 -27.19 -18.89
N PRO A 88 -3.03 -26.35 -18.25
CA PRO A 88 -4.18 -25.64 -18.82
C PRO A 88 -3.86 -24.27 -19.43
N ASN A 89 -2.62 -23.80 -19.37
CA ASN A 89 -2.21 -22.44 -19.70
C ASN A 89 -2.46 -22.04 -21.16
N GLY A 90 -2.13 -22.90 -22.13
CA GLY A 90 -2.11 -22.57 -23.56
C GLY A 90 -3.42 -22.07 -24.16
N ILE A 91 -4.55 -22.27 -23.46
CA ILE A 91 -5.86 -21.77 -23.85
C ILE A 91 -6.49 -20.80 -22.83
N SER A 92 -5.93 -20.68 -21.63
CA SER A 92 -6.61 -20.03 -20.50
C SER A 92 -5.88 -18.83 -19.89
N LEU A 93 -4.55 -18.73 -20.06
CA LEU A 93 -3.82 -17.54 -19.61
C LEU A 93 -3.99 -16.38 -20.60
N ARG A 94 -4.09 -15.16 -20.08
CA ARG A 94 -4.25 -13.93 -20.86
C ARG A 94 -3.63 -12.74 -20.15
N GLY A 95 -3.29 -11.69 -20.89
CA GLY A 95 -2.66 -10.47 -20.36
C GLY A 95 -1.15 -10.42 -20.58
N PHE A 96 -0.56 -11.35 -21.34
CA PHE A 96 0.87 -11.35 -21.68
C PHE A 96 1.29 -10.03 -22.32
N GLU A 97 0.44 -9.50 -23.20
CA GLU A 97 0.66 -8.23 -23.89
C GLU A 97 0.75 -7.03 -22.93
N VAL A 98 0.14 -7.11 -21.75
CA VAL A 98 0.23 -6.06 -20.72
C VAL A 98 1.62 -6.06 -20.10
N ILE A 99 2.12 -7.25 -19.75
CA ILE A 99 3.46 -7.44 -19.19
C ILE A 99 4.52 -7.02 -20.21
N GLU A 100 4.38 -7.41 -21.47
CA GLU A 100 5.31 -7.02 -22.55
C GLU A 100 5.33 -5.51 -22.79
N ARG A 101 4.17 -4.83 -22.82
CA ARG A 101 4.14 -3.36 -22.95
C ARG A 101 4.76 -2.67 -21.74
N ALA A 102 4.48 -3.14 -20.53
CA ALA A 102 5.09 -2.60 -19.31
C ALA A 102 6.61 -2.79 -19.34
N LYS A 103 7.08 -3.99 -19.69
CA LYS A 103 8.51 -4.29 -19.83
C LYS A 103 9.17 -3.41 -20.88
N ALA A 104 8.58 -3.23 -22.06
CA ALA A 104 9.12 -2.35 -23.10
C ALA A 104 9.27 -0.90 -22.63
N ARG A 105 8.25 -0.37 -21.93
CA ARG A 105 8.29 0.99 -21.35
C ARG A 105 9.34 1.14 -20.25
N ILE A 106 9.49 0.12 -19.41
CA ILE A 106 10.49 0.08 -18.33
C ILE A 106 11.89 0.00 -18.93
N GLU A 107 12.14 -0.85 -19.92
CA GLU A 107 13.44 -0.99 -20.59
C GLU A 107 13.88 0.30 -21.29
N ALA A 108 12.93 1.11 -21.78
CA ALA A 108 13.23 2.43 -22.34
C ALA A 108 13.72 3.45 -21.28
N GLN A 109 13.43 3.22 -19.99
CA GLN A 109 13.83 4.12 -18.90
C GLN A 109 15.00 3.58 -18.07
N CYS A 110 15.02 2.28 -17.79
CA CYS A 110 15.96 1.62 -16.89
C CYS A 110 16.33 0.23 -17.42
N ARG A 111 17.07 0.23 -18.53
CA ARG A 111 17.43 -0.98 -19.28
C ARG A 111 18.07 -2.06 -18.40
N GLY A 112 17.50 -3.27 -18.44
CA GLY A 112 18.03 -4.46 -17.77
C GLY A 112 17.92 -4.43 -16.24
N VAL A 113 17.14 -3.52 -15.67
CA VAL A 113 17.04 -3.35 -14.21
C VAL A 113 15.93 -4.20 -13.60
N VAL A 114 14.71 -4.15 -14.16
CA VAL A 114 13.51 -4.75 -13.58
C VAL A 114 13.21 -6.10 -14.23
N SER A 115 13.04 -7.16 -13.44
CA SER A 115 12.71 -8.50 -13.95
C SER A 115 11.26 -8.61 -14.45
N CYS A 116 11.00 -9.50 -15.40
CA CYS A 116 9.63 -9.86 -15.79
C CYS A 116 8.86 -10.49 -14.61
N ALA A 117 9.55 -11.24 -13.75
CA ALA A 117 9.01 -11.79 -12.51
C ALA A 117 8.40 -10.72 -11.60
N ASP A 118 9.13 -9.62 -11.35
CA ASP A 118 8.62 -8.53 -10.53
C ASP A 118 7.53 -7.71 -11.24
N ILE A 119 7.63 -7.54 -12.57
CA ILE A 119 6.55 -6.90 -13.34
C ILE A 119 5.24 -7.69 -13.20
N LEU A 120 5.30 -9.03 -13.26
CA LEU A 120 4.14 -9.89 -13.07
C LEU A 120 3.57 -9.76 -11.64
N ALA A 121 4.43 -9.69 -10.62
CA ALA A 121 4.00 -9.48 -9.24
C ALA A 121 3.33 -8.11 -9.02
N PHE A 122 3.90 -7.03 -9.58
CA PHE A 122 3.26 -5.71 -9.57
C PHE A 122 1.92 -5.74 -10.33
N ALA A 123 1.86 -6.39 -11.48
CA ALA A 123 0.66 -6.48 -12.29
C ALA A 123 -0.47 -7.24 -11.59
N ALA A 124 -0.14 -8.29 -10.82
CA ALA A 124 -1.10 -9.00 -9.99
C ALA A 124 -1.67 -8.10 -8.89
N ARG A 125 -0.82 -7.33 -8.18
CA ARG A 125 -1.24 -6.33 -7.18
C ARG A 125 -2.19 -5.30 -7.79
N ASP A 126 -1.81 -4.72 -8.93
CA ASP A 126 -2.61 -3.70 -9.59
C ASP A 126 -3.92 -4.27 -10.13
N SER A 127 -3.94 -5.54 -10.56
CA SER A 127 -5.14 -6.25 -10.99
C SER A 127 -6.12 -6.52 -9.84
N VAL A 128 -5.59 -6.85 -8.66
CA VAL A 128 -6.40 -6.95 -7.44
C VAL A 128 -7.00 -5.59 -7.09
N VAL A 129 -6.24 -4.49 -7.20
CA VAL A 129 -6.77 -3.14 -6.94
C VAL A 129 -7.82 -2.74 -7.98
N ALA A 130 -7.58 -3.03 -9.26
CA ALA A 130 -8.49 -2.73 -10.37
C ALA A 130 -9.85 -3.44 -10.22
N THR A 131 -9.87 -4.61 -9.58
CA THR A 131 -11.08 -5.37 -9.26
C THR A 131 -11.65 -5.03 -7.87
N GLU A 132 -11.32 -3.86 -7.31
CA GLU A 132 -11.78 -3.40 -5.99
C GLU A 132 -11.30 -4.23 -4.79
N GLY A 133 -10.26 -5.03 -4.99
CA GLY A 133 -9.47 -5.63 -3.93
C GLY A 133 -8.54 -4.61 -3.24
N PHE A 134 -7.74 -5.14 -2.33
CA PHE A 134 -6.77 -4.38 -1.56
C PHE A 134 -5.40 -4.40 -2.24
N GLY A 135 -4.77 -3.23 -2.31
CA GLY A 135 -3.38 -3.11 -2.75
C GLY A 135 -2.42 -3.40 -1.60
N TRP A 136 -1.18 -3.71 -1.94
CA TRP A 136 -0.10 -3.91 -1.00
C TRP A 136 1.23 -3.46 -1.60
N ASP A 137 2.22 -3.30 -0.73
CA ASP A 137 3.61 -3.10 -1.14
C ASP A 137 4.18 -4.44 -1.56
N VAL A 138 4.62 -4.54 -2.81
CA VAL A 138 5.10 -5.79 -3.39
C VAL A 138 6.58 -5.97 -3.03
N PRO A 139 6.96 -7.02 -2.27
CA PRO A 139 8.36 -7.37 -2.11
C PRO A 139 8.93 -7.79 -3.47
N ALA A 140 9.96 -7.08 -3.93
CA ALA A 140 10.57 -7.23 -5.25
C ALA A 140 12.07 -7.54 -5.13
N GLY A 141 12.73 -7.76 -6.26
CA GLY A 141 14.11 -8.26 -6.35
C GLY A 141 14.21 -9.68 -6.90
N ARG A 142 13.13 -10.19 -7.51
CA ARG A 142 13.12 -11.50 -8.17
C ARG A 142 14.02 -11.47 -9.40
N ARG A 143 14.68 -12.58 -9.68
CA ARG A 143 15.43 -12.78 -10.92
C ARG A 143 14.60 -13.63 -11.86
N ASP A 144 14.62 -13.29 -13.15
CA ASP A 144 13.90 -14.05 -14.16
C ASP A 144 14.42 -15.49 -14.24
N GLY A 145 13.46 -16.42 -14.23
CA GLY A 145 13.67 -17.84 -14.47
C GLY A 145 14.31 -18.08 -15.82
N ARG A 146 15.01 -19.21 -15.94
CA ARG A 146 15.68 -19.64 -17.19
C ARG A 146 15.12 -20.94 -17.75
N VAL A 147 14.13 -21.52 -17.08
CA VAL A 147 13.57 -22.82 -17.43
C VAL A 147 12.06 -22.70 -17.37
N SER A 148 11.39 -23.09 -18.45
CA SER A 148 9.93 -23.10 -18.57
C SER A 148 9.54 -24.35 -19.35
N ARG A 149 8.71 -25.22 -18.76
CA ARG A 149 8.36 -26.51 -19.36
C ARG A 149 6.88 -26.80 -19.19
N ALA A 150 6.21 -27.12 -20.29
CA ALA A 150 4.81 -27.51 -20.30
C ALA A 150 4.50 -28.72 -19.41
N ILE A 151 5.45 -29.63 -19.19
CA ILE A 151 5.23 -30.79 -18.31
C ILE A 151 5.14 -30.41 -16.82
N GLU A 152 5.54 -29.20 -16.44
CA GLU A 152 5.52 -28.76 -15.05
C GLU A 152 4.17 -28.13 -14.68
N THR A 153 3.33 -27.77 -15.65
CA THR A 153 1.98 -27.26 -15.39
C THR A 153 1.05 -28.30 -14.75
N PHE A 154 1.42 -29.59 -14.75
CA PHE A 154 0.69 -30.64 -14.03
C PHE A 154 0.77 -30.48 -12.50
N ASP A 155 1.67 -29.64 -11.99
CA ASP A 155 1.71 -29.29 -10.56
C ASP A 155 0.58 -28.32 -10.15
N LEU A 156 -0.13 -27.73 -11.11
CA LEU A 156 -1.28 -26.88 -10.83
C LEU A 156 -2.45 -27.72 -10.29
N PRO A 157 -3.11 -27.30 -9.19
CA PRO A 157 -4.30 -27.99 -8.69
C PRO A 157 -5.44 -27.94 -9.72
N PRO A 158 -5.94 -29.09 -10.22
CA PRO A 158 -7.05 -29.11 -11.17
C PRO A 158 -8.40 -28.89 -10.45
N PRO A 159 -9.45 -28.50 -11.21
CA PRO A 159 -10.76 -28.12 -10.65
C PRO A 159 -11.56 -29.28 -10.03
N PHE A 160 -11.07 -30.52 -10.15
CA PHE A 160 -11.74 -31.71 -9.64
C PHE A 160 -11.10 -32.29 -8.38
N PHE A 161 -10.06 -31.65 -7.82
CA PHE A 161 -9.46 -32.09 -6.57
C PHE A 161 -10.45 -32.02 -5.40
N ASN A 162 -10.37 -33.01 -4.51
CA ASN A 162 -11.03 -32.96 -3.20
C ASN A 162 -10.20 -32.15 -2.19
N LEU A 163 -10.73 -31.96 -0.98
CA LEU A 163 -10.10 -31.11 0.03
C LEU A 163 -8.71 -31.60 0.46
N ASP A 164 -8.50 -32.91 0.59
CA ASP A 164 -7.21 -33.48 0.96
C ASP A 164 -6.16 -33.27 -0.13
N GLN A 165 -6.54 -33.48 -1.40
CA GLN A 165 -5.68 -33.24 -2.55
C GLN A 165 -5.32 -31.76 -2.70
N LEU A 166 -6.29 -30.85 -2.49
CA LEU A 166 -6.02 -29.40 -2.46
C LEU A 166 -5.05 -29.05 -1.35
N THR A 167 -5.33 -29.52 -0.13
CA THR A 167 -4.49 -29.25 1.05
C THR A 167 -3.06 -29.73 0.83
N GLN A 168 -2.88 -30.94 0.29
CA GLN A 168 -1.55 -31.48 -0.02
C GLN A 168 -0.85 -30.69 -1.13
N SER A 169 -1.57 -30.27 -2.17
CA SER A 169 -0.98 -29.49 -3.27
C SER A 169 -0.46 -28.13 -2.79
N PHE A 170 -1.26 -27.41 -2.00
CA PHE A 170 -0.85 -26.11 -1.42
C PHE A 170 0.26 -26.29 -0.37
N ALA A 171 0.22 -27.34 0.44
CA ALA A 171 1.26 -27.64 1.42
C ALA A 171 2.63 -27.90 0.78
N LYS A 172 2.69 -28.54 -0.41
CA LYS A 172 3.95 -28.69 -1.18
C LYS A 172 4.59 -27.35 -1.53
N LYS A 173 3.80 -26.27 -1.57
CA LYS A 173 4.24 -24.90 -1.85
C LYS A 173 4.37 -24.06 -0.57
N GLY A 174 4.34 -24.68 0.61
CA GLY A 174 4.49 -23.99 1.89
C GLY A 174 3.26 -23.16 2.32
N LEU A 175 2.11 -23.40 1.68
CA LEU A 175 0.85 -22.75 2.02
C LEU A 175 -0.01 -23.65 2.91
N THR A 176 -0.60 -23.06 3.95
CA THR A 176 -1.49 -23.74 4.90
C THR A 176 -2.87 -23.99 4.28
N GLN A 177 -3.68 -24.86 4.91
CA GLN A 177 -5.07 -25.05 4.51
C GLN A 177 -5.88 -23.74 4.62
N GLU A 178 -5.58 -22.91 5.63
CA GLU A 178 -6.21 -21.60 5.82
C GLU A 178 -5.90 -20.64 4.66
N GLU A 179 -4.64 -20.60 4.23
CA GLU A 179 -4.20 -19.79 3.07
C GLU A 179 -4.78 -20.32 1.76
N MET A 180 -4.92 -21.65 1.62
CA MET A 180 -5.59 -22.27 0.48
C MET A 180 -7.04 -21.81 0.36
N VAL A 181 -7.83 -21.93 1.43
CA VAL A 181 -9.24 -21.45 1.47
C VAL A 181 -9.32 -19.95 1.17
N THR A 182 -8.35 -19.18 1.67
CA THR A 182 -8.27 -17.73 1.46
C THR A 182 -8.01 -17.40 -0.02
N LEU A 183 -7.02 -18.04 -0.64
CA LEU A 183 -6.66 -17.84 -2.05
C LEU A 183 -7.75 -18.31 -3.01
N SER A 184 -8.51 -19.34 -2.66
CA SER A 184 -9.68 -19.78 -3.45
C SER A 184 -10.72 -18.67 -3.63
N GLY A 185 -10.77 -17.67 -2.74
CA GLY A 185 -11.63 -16.50 -2.91
C GLY A 185 -11.32 -15.67 -4.17
N ALA A 186 -10.16 -15.83 -4.82
CA ALA A 186 -9.90 -15.24 -6.13
C ALA A 186 -10.92 -15.69 -7.19
N HIS A 187 -11.57 -16.85 -6.99
CA HIS A 187 -12.67 -17.32 -7.83
C HIS A 187 -13.95 -16.46 -7.71
N THR A 188 -13.95 -15.33 -7.00
CA THR A 188 -15.01 -14.31 -7.18
C THR A 188 -14.90 -13.61 -8.54
N ILE A 189 -13.68 -13.45 -9.08
CA ILE A 189 -13.45 -12.70 -10.32
C ILE A 189 -13.20 -13.59 -11.54
N GLY A 190 -13.47 -13.05 -12.72
CA GLY A 190 -13.17 -13.68 -13.99
C GLY A 190 -14.23 -14.71 -14.44
N ARG A 191 -13.78 -15.62 -15.29
CA ARG A 191 -14.60 -16.61 -16.00
C ARG A 191 -13.85 -17.92 -16.14
N SER A 192 -14.59 -19.01 -16.25
CA SER A 192 -14.04 -20.35 -16.56
C SER A 192 -14.62 -20.87 -17.86
N HIS A 193 -13.80 -21.64 -18.58
CA HIS A 193 -14.29 -22.47 -19.69
C HIS A 193 -15.22 -23.57 -19.16
N CYS A 194 -16.29 -23.84 -19.90
CA CYS A 194 -17.24 -24.90 -19.58
C CYS A 194 -16.58 -26.29 -19.49
N THR A 195 -15.53 -26.51 -20.30
CA THR A 195 -14.76 -27.76 -20.31
C THR A 195 -14.10 -28.07 -18.97
N SER A 196 -13.80 -27.05 -18.15
CA SER A 196 -13.15 -27.22 -16.84
C SER A 196 -14.05 -27.84 -15.76
N PHE A 197 -15.38 -27.79 -15.93
CA PHE A 197 -16.34 -28.34 -14.96
C PHE A 197 -17.44 -29.19 -15.60
N SER A 198 -17.32 -29.51 -16.88
CA SER A 198 -18.30 -30.29 -17.65
C SER A 198 -18.65 -31.64 -17.02
N ASN A 199 -17.66 -32.33 -16.46
CA ASN A 199 -17.86 -33.61 -15.76
C ASN A 199 -18.82 -33.44 -14.59
N ARG A 200 -18.75 -32.31 -13.88
CA ARG A 200 -19.64 -32.01 -12.75
C ARG A 200 -21.11 -31.85 -13.15
N LEU A 201 -21.37 -31.42 -14.39
CA LEU A 201 -22.73 -31.25 -14.91
C LEU A 201 -23.32 -32.52 -15.51
N TYR A 202 -22.48 -33.33 -16.18
CA TYR A 202 -22.97 -34.36 -17.09
C TYR A 202 -22.36 -35.76 -16.93
N ASN A 203 -21.14 -35.88 -16.41
CA ASN A 203 -20.42 -37.15 -16.27
C ASN A 203 -19.77 -37.28 -14.87
N PHE A 204 -20.51 -36.97 -13.81
CA PHE A 204 -19.91 -36.87 -12.48
C PHE A 204 -19.41 -38.22 -11.95
N SER A 205 -20.22 -39.27 -12.09
CA SER A 205 -19.83 -40.64 -11.75
C SER A 205 -20.57 -41.65 -12.62
N ALA A 206 -20.19 -42.93 -12.53
CA ALA A 206 -20.94 -44.01 -13.17
C ALA A 206 -22.40 -44.12 -12.68
N ALA A 207 -22.70 -43.63 -11.46
CA ALA A 207 -24.03 -43.71 -10.86
C ALA A 207 -24.87 -42.44 -11.05
N THR A 208 -24.23 -41.29 -11.28
CA THR A 208 -24.89 -39.98 -11.31
C THR A 208 -24.29 -39.09 -12.40
N SER A 209 -25.12 -38.58 -13.30
CA SER A 209 -24.67 -37.67 -14.36
C SER A 209 -24.24 -36.31 -13.80
N GLN A 210 -25.02 -35.75 -12.89
CA GLN A 210 -24.72 -34.49 -12.22
C GLN A 210 -24.15 -34.73 -10.82
N ASP A 211 -23.21 -33.89 -10.40
CA ASP A 211 -22.72 -33.83 -9.03
C ASP A 211 -23.88 -33.57 -8.05
N PRO A 212 -24.14 -34.48 -7.09
CA PRO A 212 -25.23 -34.31 -6.13
C PRO A 212 -24.98 -33.18 -5.14
N SER A 213 -23.73 -32.71 -4.99
CA SER A 213 -23.38 -31.57 -4.13
C SER A 213 -23.66 -30.20 -4.79
N LEU A 214 -23.96 -30.19 -6.09
CA LEU A 214 -24.26 -28.97 -6.85
C LEU A 214 -25.76 -28.67 -6.81
N ASP A 215 -26.11 -27.44 -6.43
CA ASP A 215 -27.50 -26.97 -6.41
C ASP A 215 -28.18 -27.24 -7.76
N ARG A 216 -29.40 -27.80 -7.71
CA ARG A 216 -30.09 -28.30 -8.91
C ARG A 216 -30.52 -27.18 -9.85
N ILE A 217 -30.90 -26.02 -9.31
CA ILE A 217 -31.33 -24.87 -10.11
C ILE A 217 -30.12 -24.24 -10.77
N TYR A 218 -29.04 -24.04 -10.02
CA TYR A 218 -27.79 -23.53 -10.54
C TYR A 218 -27.18 -24.47 -11.59
N ALA A 219 -27.20 -25.79 -11.37
CA ALA A 219 -26.77 -26.76 -12.38
C ALA A 219 -27.58 -26.66 -13.67
N ALA A 220 -28.90 -26.47 -13.59
CA ALA A 220 -29.75 -26.28 -14.76
C ALA A 220 -29.37 -24.99 -15.53
N GLN A 221 -29.08 -23.90 -14.81
CA GLN A 221 -28.59 -22.65 -15.41
C GLN A 221 -27.23 -22.84 -16.10
N LEU A 222 -26.30 -23.55 -15.47
CA LEU A 222 -25.00 -23.86 -16.07
C LEU A 222 -25.14 -24.74 -17.31
N LYS A 223 -26.06 -25.72 -17.31
CA LYS A 223 -26.34 -26.57 -18.49
C LYS A 223 -26.91 -25.78 -19.67
N GLN A 224 -27.60 -24.67 -19.43
CA GLN A 224 -28.07 -23.78 -20.49
C GLN A 224 -26.93 -22.95 -21.10
N GLN A 225 -25.96 -22.54 -20.28
CA GLN A 225 -24.78 -21.78 -20.72
C GLN A 225 -23.69 -22.66 -21.33
N CYS A 226 -23.63 -23.93 -20.91
CA CYS A 226 -22.66 -24.93 -21.34
C CYS A 226 -23.33 -26.17 -21.95
N PRO A 227 -24.17 -26.03 -23.00
CA PRO A 227 -24.88 -27.15 -23.58
C PRO A 227 -23.92 -28.18 -24.21
N ARG A 228 -24.36 -29.44 -24.22
CA ARG A 228 -23.73 -30.48 -25.04
C ARG A 228 -24.26 -30.42 -26.46
N ASP A 229 -23.36 -30.62 -27.43
CA ASP A 229 -23.74 -30.89 -28.81
C ASP A 229 -24.39 -32.29 -28.93
N PRO A 230 -24.98 -32.64 -30.10
CA PRO A 230 -25.57 -33.96 -30.31
C PRO A 230 -24.59 -35.14 -30.13
N GLN A 231 -23.28 -34.90 -30.21
CA GLN A 231 -22.21 -35.87 -29.99
C GLN A 231 -21.80 -35.97 -28.51
N GLY A 232 -22.40 -35.17 -27.62
CA GLY A 232 -22.12 -35.15 -26.19
C GLY A 232 -20.92 -34.31 -25.77
N SER A 233 -20.34 -33.54 -26.69
CA SER A 233 -19.18 -32.67 -26.44
C SER A 233 -19.62 -31.26 -26.06
N ILE A 234 -18.75 -30.52 -25.37
CA ILE A 234 -18.97 -29.10 -25.03
C ILE A 234 -18.00 -28.26 -25.86
N ASP A 235 -18.49 -27.17 -26.45
CA ASP A 235 -17.66 -26.21 -27.16
C ASP A 235 -16.57 -25.65 -26.22
N PRO A 236 -15.27 -25.83 -26.55
CA PRO A 236 -14.17 -25.38 -25.72
C PRO A 236 -14.09 -23.86 -25.53
N ASN A 237 -14.76 -23.07 -26.38
CA ASN A 237 -14.76 -21.62 -26.30
C ASN A 237 -15.85 -21.06 -25.39
N LEU A 238 -16.81 -21.87 -24.96
CA LEU A 238 -17.85 -21.43 -24.05
C LEU A 238 -17.27 -21.17 -22.66
N VAL A 239 -17.61 -20.01 -22.11
CA VAL A 239 -17.16 -19.54 -20.82
C VAL A 239 -18.34 -19.06 -19.98
N VAL A 240 -18.26 -19.26 -18.67
CA VAL A 240 -19.22 -18.73 -17.71
C VAL A 240 -18.50 -17.87 -16.67
N PRO A 241 -19.15 -16.84 -16.11
CA PRO A 241 -18.65 -16.12 -14.94
C PRO A 241 -18.33 -17.08 -13.79
N MET A 242 -17.24 -16.81 -13.07
CA MET A 242 -16.89 -17.57 -11.87
C MET A 242 -17.88 -17.34 -10.71
N ASN A 243 -18.49 -16.15 -10.68
CA ASN A 243 -19.43 -15.70 -9.66
C ASN A 243 -20.48 -14.75 -10.28
N GLY A 244 -21.51 -14.36 -9.52
CA GLY A 244 -22.46 -13.31 -9.88
C GLY A 244 -21.85 -11.91 -10.05
N SER A 245 -20.65 -11.66 -9.50
CA SER A 245 -19.95 -10.36 -9.59
C SER A 245 -18.52 -10.53 -10.16
N PRO A 246 -18.34 -11.02 -11.40
CA PRO A 246 -17.03 -11.46 -11.92
C PRO A 246 -16.01 -10.33 -12.16
N ALA A 247 -16.41 -9.07 -12.01
CA ALA A 247 -15.53 -7.92 -12.11
C ALA A 247 -15.02 -7.40 -10.74
N LEU A 248 -15.57 -7.93 -9.64
CA LEU A 248 -15.32 -7.42 -8.29
C LEU A 248 -14.72 -8.51 -7.40
N LEU A 249 -13.53 -8.26 -6.86
CA LEU A 249 -12.90 -9.11 -5.87
C LEU A 249 -13.56 -8.85 -4.50
N GLU A 250 -14.64 -9.56 -4.25
CA GLU A 250 -15.45 -9.52 -3.03
C GLU A 250 -15.70 -10.93 -2.45
N SER A 251 -16.40 -11.03 -1.32
CA SER A 251 -16.56 -12.30 -0.59
C SER A 251 -17.81 -13.10 -0.99
N SER A 252 -18.47 -12.75 -2.09
CA SER A 252 -19.67 -13.44 -2.59
C SER A 252 -19.39 -14.88 -3.03
N TYR A 253 -18.16 -15.19 -3.47
CA TYR A 253 -17.71 -16.57 -3.72
C TYR A 253 -18.02 -17.51 -2.56
N TYR A 254 -17.71 -17.13 -1.32
CA TYR A 254 -17.96 -17.98 -0.16
C TYR A 254 -19.46 -18.17 0.11
N LYS A 255 -20.30 -17.18 -0.22
CA LYS A 255 -21.76 -17.33 -0.12
C LYS A 255 -22.28 -18.34 -1.14
N ASP A 256 -21.73 -18.33 -2.35
CA ASP A 256 -22.10 -19.32 -3.37
C ASP A 256 -21.63 -20.72 -2.98
N VAL A 257 -20.42 -20.88 -2.44
CA VAL A 257 -19.95 -22.18 -1.94
C VAL A 257 -20.88 -22.72 -0.84
N LEU A 258 -21.29 -21.89 0.14
CA LEU A 258 -22.26 -22.27 1.18
C LEU A 258 -23.64 -22.61 0.62
N ALA A 259 -24.02 -21.99 -0.48
CA ALA A 259 -25.28 -22.23 -1.17
C ALA A 259 -25.22 -23.42 -2.15
N HIS A 260 -24.15 -24.23 -2.10
CA HIS A 260 -23.92 -25.35 -3.02
C HIS A 260 -23.77 -24.92 -4.51
N ARG A 261 -23.28 -23.71 -4.73
CA ARG A 261 -23.05 -23.07 -6.05
C ARG A 261 -21.58 -22.77 -6.33
N GLY A 262 -20.63 -23.42 -5.64
CA GLY A 262 -19.24 -23.37 -6.09
C GLY A 262 -19.16 -23.93 -7.51
N LEU A 263 -18.37 -23.33 -8.42
CA LEU A 263 -18.39 -23.75 -9.84
C LEU A 263 -17.68 -25.10 -10.01
N PHE A 264 -16.51 -25.23 -9.41
CA PHE A 264 -15.69 -26.43 -9.46
C PHE A 264 -16.00 -27.41 -8.32
N THR A 265 -15.64 -28.68 -8.52
CA THR A 265 -15.67 -29.66 -7.42
C THR A 265 -14.68 -29.27 -6.32
N SER A 266 -13.53 -28.69 -6.69
CA SER A 266 -12.56 -28.14 -5.74
C SER A 266 -13.15 -27.01 -4.89
N ASP A 267 -13.94 -26.11 -5.47
CA ASP A 267 -14.64 -25.05 -4.72
C ASP A 267 -15.62 -25.65 -3.71
N GLN A 268 -16.43 -26.61 -4.14
CA GLN A 268 -17.43 -27.22 -3.27
C GLN A 268 -16.80 -28.09 -2.17
N SER A 269 -15.57 -28.58 -2.39
CA SER A 269 -14.84 -29.35 -1.39
C SER A 269 -14.46 -28.54 -0.14
N LEU A 270 -14.42 -27.20 -0.22
CA LEU A 270 -14.05 -26.33 0.89
C LEU A 270 -15.02 -26.41 2.09
N ILE A 271 -16.22 -26.95 1.91
CA ILE A 271 -17.21 -27.11 2.99
C ILE A 271 -17.32 -28.56 3.50
N THR A 272 -16.39 -29.44 3.11
CA THR A 272 -16.44 -30.87 3.47
C THR A 272 -15.78 -31.20 4.82
N SER A 273 -14.96 -30.27 5.37
CA SER A 273 -14.43 -30.38 6.73
C SER A 273 -15.01 -29.30 7.64
N ALA A 274 -15.11 -29.57 8.93
CA ALA A 274 -15.59 -28.59 9.91
C ALA A 274 -14.71 -27.33 9.96
N ALA A 275 -13.38 -27.48 9.89
CA ALA A 275 -12.44 -26.37 9.97
C ALA A 275 -12.59 -25.41 8.77
N THR A 276 -12.54 -25.95 7.55
CA THR A 276 -12.68 -25.13 6.34
C THR A 276 -14.09 -24.59 6.16
N PHE A 277 -15.12 -25.32 6.61
CA PHE A 277 -16.51 -24.83 6.63
C PHE A 277 -16.65 -23.57 7.49
N GLU A 278 -16.11 -23.56 8.70
CA GLU A 278 -16.19 -22.37 9.57
C GLU A 278 -15.41 -21.18 9.00
N GLN A 279 -14.27 -21.42 8.34
CA GLN A 279 -13.54 -20.35 7.65
C GLN A 279 -14.32 -19.79 6.45
N VAL A 280 -14.89 -20.65 5.61
CA VAL A 280 -15.76 -20.24 4.48
C VAL A 280 -16.94 -19.42 4.99
N LYS A 281 -17.58 -19.86 6.08
CA LYS A 281 -18.66 -19.14 6.75
C LYS A 281 -18.20 -17.79 7.28
N PHE A 282 -17.04 -17.73 7.93
CA PHE A 282 -16.46 -16.48 8.40
C PHE A 282 -16.27 -15.49 7.24
N TYR A 283 -15.61 -15.90 6.16
CA TYR A 283 -15.36 -15.04 5.00
C TYR A 283 -16.64 -14.62 4.26
N ALA A 284 -17.66 -15.48 4.19
CA ALA A 284 -18.95 -15.14 3.60
C ALA A 284 -19.62 -13.92 4.26
N PHE A 285 -19.42 -13.73 5.58
CA PHE A 285 -20.00 -12.61 6.34
C PHE A 285 -18.98 -11.54 6.75
N LYS A 286 -17.68 -11.81 6.61
CA LYS A 286 -16.58 -10.91 6.99
C LYS A 286 -15.68 -10.63 5.79
N GLY A 287 -16.26 -10.11 4.71
CA GLY A 287 -15.52 -9.82 3.47
C GLY A 287 -14.31 -8.91 3.65
N LEU A 288 -14.34 -7.99 4.61
CA LEU A 288 -13.17 -7.18 4.97
C LEU A 288 -12.02 -8.03 5.53
N ALA A 289 -12.32 -8.98 6.42
CA ALA A 289 -11.31 -9.87 6.99
C ALA A 289 -10.69 -10.74 5.89
N TRP A 290 -11.54 -11.34 5.05
CA TRP A 290 -11.08 -12.09 3.88
C TRP A 290 -10.14 -11.29 2.98
N LYS A 291 -10.49 -10.05 2.60
CA LYS A 291 -9.61 -9.23 1.74
C LYS A 291 -8.23 -8.99 2.38
N LEU A 292 -8.15 -8.87 3.72
CA LEU A 292 -6.88 -8.74 4.44
C LEU A 292 -6.07 -10.04 4.41
N ASP A 293 -6.72 -11.17 4.71
CA ASP A 293 -6.10 -12.49 4.66
C ASP A 293 -5.63 -12.81 3.23
N PHE A 294 -6.41 -12.43 2.22
CA PHE A 294 -6.09 -12.61 0.81
C PHE A 294 -4.82 -11.89 0.40
N VAL A 295 -4.65 -10.62 0.81
CA VAL A 295 -3.40 -9.87 0.57
C VAL A 295 -2.20 -10.57 1.21
N ARG A 296 -2.33 -11.02 2.47
CA ARG A 296 -1.25 -11.75 3.16
C ARG A 296 -0.90 -13.05 2.44
N ALA A 297 -1.90 -13.81 2.00
CA ALA A 297 -1.70 -15.05 1.27
C ALA A 297 -1.09 -14.81 -0.12
N MET A 298 -1.49 -13.74 -0.83
CA MET A 298 -0.88 -13.35 -2.12
C MET A 298 0.58 -12.95 -1.97
N ILE A 299 0.93 -12.16 -0.93
CA ILE A 299 2.32 -11.81 -0.62
C ILE A 299 3.12 -13.07 -0.36
N LYS A 300 2.64 -13.97 0.49
CA LYS A 300 3.34 -15.23 0.80
C LYS A 300 3.51 -16.11 -0.43
N MET A 301 2.46 -16.27 -1.23
CA MET A 301 2.50 -17.03 -2.49
C MET A 301 3.55 -16.45 -3.45
N SER A 302 3.63 -15.12 -3.55
CA SER A 302 4.62 -14.44 -4.41
C SER A 302 6.09 -14.66 -3.98
N GLN A 303 6.32 -15.26 -2.82
CA GLN A 303 7.65 -15.55 -2.26
C GLN A 303 8.04 -17.03 -2.39
N ILE A 304 7.17 -17.88 -2.97
CA ILE A 304 7.43 -19.31 -3.16
C ILE A 304 8.72 -19.51 -3.97
N GLU A 305 9.65 -20.27 -3.39
CA GLU A 305 10.91 -20.73 -4.02
C GLU A 305 11.87 -19.63 -4.51
N VAL A 306 11.59 -18.35 -4.21
CA VAL A 306 12.42 -17.19 -4.62
C VAL A 306 13.82 -17.19 -3.98
N GLY A 307 14.03 -17.99 -2.92
CA GLY A 307 15.34 -18.16 -2.24
C GLY A 307 15.87 -19.60 -2.13
N ALA A 308 15.19 -20.61 -2.68
CA ALA A 308 15.40 -22.01 -2.27
C ALA A 308 16.24 -22.90 -3.21
N LYS A 309 16.93 -22.36 -4.23
CA LYS A 309 17.76 -23.20 -5.13
C LYS A 309 19.13 -23.61 -4.59
N HIS A 310 19.42 -23.41 -3.29
CA HIS A 310 20.63 -23.99 -2.65
C HIS A 310 20.40 -24.83 -1.39
N LEU A 311 19.15 -24.99 -0.92
CA LEU A 311 18.86 -25.74 0.31
C LEU A 311 18.52 -27.22 0.05
N THR A 312 19.37 -27.96 -0.68
CA THR A 312 19.20 -29.42 -0.78
C THR A 312 20.51 -30.23 -0.84
N VAL A 313 21.63 -29.63 -0.43
CA VAL A 313 22.89 -30.39 -0.18
C VAL A 313 23.47 -30.14 1.23
N ALA A 314 23.02 -29.11 1.94
CA ALA A 314 23.59 -28.76 3.26
C ALA A 314 22.99 -29.53 4.45
N MET A 315 21.88 -30.25 4.29
CA MET A 315 21.18 -30.93 5.40
C MET A 315 21.37 -32.46 5.42
N GLN A 316 22.49 -32.95 4.89
CA GLN A 316 22.92 -34.35 5.05
C GLN A 316 24.36 -34.53 5.55
N ILE A 317 25.09 -33.44 5.82
CA ILE A 317 26.46 -33.49 6.35
C ILE A 317 26.54 -33.02 7.82
N CYS A 318 25.49 -32.37 8.34
CA CYS A 318 25.48 -31.84 9.72
C CYS A 318 25.19 -32.89 10.83
N PHE A 319 25.20 -34.19 10.51
CA PHE A 319 24.97 -35.26 11.50
C PHE A 319 26.14 -36.23 11.70
N ARG A 320 27.36 -35.93 11.23
CA ARG A 320 28.51 -36.84 11.39
C ARG A 320 29.87 -36.24 11.76
N HIS A 321 29.95 -35.03 12.33
CA HIS A 321 31.25 -34.45 12.72
C HIS A 321 31.34 -33.86 14.14
N ASN A 322 30.38 -34.14 15.03
CA ASN A 322 30.39 -33.60 16.40
C ASN A 322 30.95 -34.55 17.48
N GLU A 323 31.93 -35.39 17.15
CA GLU A 323 32.58 -36.31 18.11
C GLU A 323 34.13 -36.20 18.17
N LEU A 324 34.77 -35.30 17.43
CA LEU A 324 36.26 -35.31 17.32
C LEU A 324 36.99 -34.00 17.67
N LEU A 325 36.31 -32.93 18.08
CA LEU A 325 36.96 -31.64 18.36
C LEU A 325 37.01 -31.21 19.85
N VAL A 326 36.64 -32.08 20.80
CA VAL A 326 36.77 -31.80 22.25
C VAL A 326 38.01 -32.46 22.88
N ARG A 327 38.78 -33.27 22.14
CA ARG A 327 40.02 -33.91 22.62
C ARG A 327 41.26 -33.43 21.86
N LYS A 328 41.68 -32.18 22.06
CA LYS A 328 43.10 -31.75 22.00
C LYS A 328 43.23 -30.23 22.06
N MET A 329 43.17 -29.63 23.25
CA MET A 329 43.92 -28.40 23.54
C MET A 329 44.36 -28.44 25.00
N SER A 330 45.50 -29.09 25.23
CA SER A 330 46.26 -29.00 26.47
C SER A 330 47.26 -27.87 26.37
N SER A 331 47.35 -27.11 27.46
CA SER A 331 48.49 -26.28 27.87
C SER A 331 48.81 -25.04 27.01
N LYS A 332 48.33 -23.87 27.47
CA LYS A 332 49.18 -22.73 27.87
C LYS A 332 48.36 -21.77 28.72
N LYS A 333 48.92 -21.39 29.88
CA LYS A 333 48.29 -20.59 30.92
C LYS A 333 47.90 -19.20 30.38
N LEU A 334 46.63 -19.01 30.04
CA LEU A 334 46.01 -17.69 29.99
C LEU A 334 45.40 -17.43 31.38
N THR A 335 45.96 -16.48 32.11
CA THR A 335 45.55 -16.13 33.48
C THR A 335 44.07 -15.75 33.51
N ARG A 336 43.29 -16.39 34.41
CA ARG A 336 41.83 -16.22 34.60
C ARG A 336 41.37 -14.75 34.69
N VAL A 337 42.25 -13.84 35.10
CA VAL A 337 41.98 -12.40 35.19
C VAL A 337 41.71 -11.77 33.82
N SER A 338 42.41 -12.20 32.75
CA SER A 338 42.27 -11.61 31.41
C SER A 338 40.97 -12.01 30.70
N ILE A 339 40.42 -13.19 31.01
CA ILE A 339 39.16 -13.68 30.41
C ILE A 339 37.97 -12.97 31.06
N ILE A 340 38.00 -12.78 32.39
CA ILE A 340 36.93 -12.07 33.11
C ILE A 340 36.92 -10.59 32.73
N SER A 341 38.08 -9.94 32.60
CA SER A 341 38.13 -8.54 32.17
C SER A 341 37.65 -8.34 30.72
N VAL A 342 37.90 -9.29 29.82
CA VAL A 342 37.37 -9.25 28.44
C VAL A 342 35.86 -9.54 28.43
N LEU A 343 35.37 -10.49 29.22
CA LEU A 343 33.93 -10.77 29.34
C LEU A 343 33.15 -9.61 29.96
N VAL A 344 33.70 -8.95 30.98
CA VAL A 344 33.11 -7.76 31.60
C VAL A 344 33.16 -6.58 30.62
N MET A 345 34.24 -6.40 29.86
CA MET A 345 34.33 -5.35 28.84
C MET A 345 33.35 -5.59 27.68
N VAL A 346 33.16 -6.85 27.25
CA VAL A 346 32.14 -7.24 26.25
C VAL A 346 30.73 -7.06 26.81
N LEU A 347 30.47 -7.43 28.07
CA LEU A 347 29.19 -7.17 28.74
C LEU A 347 28.92 -5.66 28.87
N VAL A 348 29.90 -4.84 29.26
CA VAL A 348 29.76 -3.38 29.37
C VAL A 348 29.59 -2.73 27.99
N LEU A 349 30.26 -3.22 26.95
CA LEU A 349 30.04 -2.82 25.55
C LEU A 349 28.66 -3.25 25.03
N CYS A 350 28.13 -4.39 25.46
CA CYS A 350 26.76 -4.84 25.16
C CYS A 350 25.69 -4.07 25.96
N TYR A 351 26.04 -3.44 27.09
CA TYR A 351 25.12 -2.64 27.92
C TYR A 351 25.10 -1.14 27.55
N SER A 352 25.92 -0.68 26.60
CA SER A 352 26.05 0.76 26.27
C SER A 352 25.68 1.10 24.82
N VAL A 353 24.94 0.23 24.13
CA VAL A 353 24.24 0.61 22.89
C VAL A 353 22.83 1.01 23.27
N GLU A 354 22.67 2.25 23.74
CA GLU A 354 21.39 2.94 23.57
C GLU A 354 21.23 3.17 22.05
N LEU A 355 20.60 2.20 21.37
CA LEU A 355 20.05 2.43 20.05
C LEU A 355 18.91 3.44 20.22
N GLU A 356 19.20 4.72 20.00
CA GLU A 356 18.13 5.67 19.71
C GLU A 356 17.35 5.10 18.53
N ALA A 357 16.09 4.74 18.76
CA ALA A 357 15.21 4.28 17.71
C ALA A 357 14.96 5.46 16.75
N GLN A 358 15.71 5.52 15.66
CA GLN A 358 15.50 6.49 14.59
C GLN A 358 14.26 6.10 13.78
N LEU A 359 13.62 7.09 13.16
CA LEU A 359 12.50 6.81 12.27
C LEU A 359 12.96 5.95 11.09
N GLN A 360 12.18 4.91 10.78
CA GLN A 360 12.55 3.92 9.76
C GLN A 360 11.37 3.63 8.82
N VAL A 361 11.65 3.49 7.53
CA VAL A 361 10.67 2.93 6.57
C VAL A 361 10.49 1.44 6.89
N GLY A 362 9.24 0.97 6.95
CA GLY A 362 8.95 -0.40 7.38
C GLY A 362 9.13 -0.64 8.89
N PHE A 363 9.08 0.42 9.71
CA PHE A 363 9.23 0.31 11.18
C PHE A 363 8.28 -0.73 11.80
N TYR A 364 7.08 -0.88 11.26
CA TYR A 364 6.07 -1.83 11.75
C TYR A 364 6.11 -3.21 11.08
N THR A 365 7.02 -3.49 10.14
CA THR A 365 6.99 -4.73 9.35
C THR A 365 6.97 -6.01 10.21
N SER A 366 7.73 -6.06 11.30
CA SER A 366 7.78 -7.23 12.21
C SER A 366 6.81 -7.15 13.38
N SER A 367 6.44 -5.94 13.83
CA SER A 367 5.65 -5.71 15.04
C SER A 367 4.15 -5.54 14.77
N CYS A 368 3.79 -4.95 13.63
CA CYS A 368 2.43 -4.83 13.11
C CYS A 368 2.47 -4.64 11.58
N GLY A 369 2.80 -5.69 10.83
CA GLY A 369 3.02 -5.59 9.38
C GLY A 369 1.81 -5.13 8.56
N ILE A 370 0.62 -5.06 9.16
CA ILE A 370 -0.61 -4.57 8.55
C ILE A 370 -0.92 -3.09 8.88
N ALA A 371 -0.03 -2.39 9.58
CA ALA A 371 -0.30 -1.06 10.11
C ALA A 371 -0.64 -0.04 9.02
N GLU A 372 0.28 0.14 8.05
CA GLU A 372 0.11 1.09 6.94
C GLU A 372 -1.11 0.74 6.09
N PHE A 373 -1.38 -0.56 5.90
CA PHE A 373 -2.57 -1.03 5.21
C PHE A 373 -3.86 -0.55 5.90
N ILE A 374 -3.99 -0.73 7.21
CA ILE A 374 -5.20 -0.36 7.95
C ILE A 374 -5.45 1.15 7.83
N VAL A 375 -4.39 1.96 7.93
CA VAL A 375 -4.49 3.41 7.77
C VAL A 375 -4.96 3.74 6.35
N LYS A 376 -4.32 3.19 5.32
CA LYS A 376 -4.66 3.43 3.91
C LYS A 376 -6.10 3.05 3.58
N ASP A 377 -6.60 1.95 4.13
CA ASP A 377 -7.99 1.51 3.94
C ASP A 377 -9.00 2.46 4.63
N GLU A 378 -8.72 2.94 5.83
CA GLU A 378 -9.60 3.93 6.48
C GLU A 378 -9.56 5.30 5.78
N VAL A 379 -8.40 5.72 5.27
CA VAL A 379 -8.30 6.92 4.41
C VAL A 379 -9.13 6.75 3.15
N ARG A 380 -9.03 5.60 2.47
CA ARG A 380 -9.83 5.29 1.28
C ARG A 380 -11.32 5.36 1.58
N LYS A 381 -11.79 4.75 2.67
CA LYS A 381 -13.21 4.83 3.09
C LYS A 381 -13.64 6.26 3.38
N GLY A 382 -12.83 7.01 4.12
CA GLY A 382 -13.08 8.42 4.41
C GLY A 382 -13.20 9.26 3.14
N PHE A 383 -12.25 9.10 2.21
CA PHE A 383 -12.23 9.80 0.93
C PHE A 383 -13.41 9.44 0.01
N LEU A 384 -13.82 8.17 -0.03
CA LEU A 384 -14.98 7.75 -0.80
C LEU A 384 -16.30 8.31 -0.24
N SER A 385 -16.37 8.48 1.09
CA SER A 385 -17.53 9.11 1.75
C SER A 385 -17.55 10.63 1.56
N ASP A 386 -16.41 11.29 1.67
CA ASP A 386 -16.26 12.72 1.42
C ASP A 386 -14.86 13.00 0.87
N ARG A 387 -14.80 13.48 -0.37
CA ARG A 387 -13.55 13.77 -1.09
C ARG A 387 -12.68 14.80 -0.36
N GLY A 388 -13.27 15.69 0.45
CA GLY A 388 -12.56 16.68 1.24
C GLY A 388 -11.76 16.11 2.41
N VAL A 389 -11.95 14.83 2.77
CA VAL A 389 -11.18 14.15 3.83
C VAL A 389 -9.70 14.10 3.50
N ALA A 390 -9.33 13.83 2.24
CA ALA A 390 -7.93 13.71 1.83
C ALA A 390 -7.15 15.02 2.12
N ALA A 391 -7.69 16.16 1.67
CA ALA A 391 -7.10 17.46 1.97
C ALA A 391 -7.09 17.77 3.48
N GLY A 392 -8.14 17.36 4.19
CA GLY A 392 -8.25 17.46 5.64
C GLY A 392 -7.10 16.76 6.37
N LEU A 393 -6.77 15.53 5.97
CA LEU A 393 -5.70 14.72 6.58
C LEU A 393 -4.30 15.26 6.25
N VAL A 394 -4.08 15.76 5.03
CA VAL A 394 -2.82 16.46 4.68
C VAL A 394 -2.64 17.71 5.54
N ARG A 395 -3.71 18.52 5.69
CA ARG A 395 -3.70 19.69 6.57
C ARG A 395 -3.50 19.30 8.03
N LEU A 396 -4.13 18.22 8.50
CA LEU A 396 -3.99 17.73 9.87
C LEU A 396 -2.53 17.40 10.20
N HIS A 397 -1.82 16.73 9.29
CA HIS A 397 -0.40 16.41 9.48
C HIS A 397 0.48 17.68 9.50
N PHE A 398 0.24 18.64 8.60
CA PHE A 398 0.94 19.93 8.63
C PHE A 398 0.72 20.66 9.97
N HIS A 399 -0.53 20.73 10.43
CA HIS A 399 -0.91 21.43 11.64
C HIS A 399 -0.33 20.77 12.91
N ASP A 400 -0.20 19.46 12.93
CA ASP A 400 0.50 18.73 13.99
C ASP A 400 1.99 19.13 14.02
N CYS A 401 2.68 18.94 12.90
CA CYS A 401 4.12 19.17 12.77
C CYS A 401 4.56 20.61 13.08
N PHE A 402 3.72 21.62 12.81
CA PHE A 402 4.10 23.02 12.93
C PHE A 402 3.92 23.60 14.33
N VAL A 403 3.23 22.94 15.26
CA VAL A 403 3.07 23.46 16.62
C VAL A 403 4.22 22.96 17.50
N ARG A 404 4.12 21.76 18.06
CA ARG A 404 5.19 21.15 18.88
C ARG A 404 6.09 20.19 18.12
N GLY A 405 5.61 19.62 17.03
CA GLY A 405 6.28 18.58 16.26
C GLY A 405 5.27 17.56 15.77
N CYS A 406 5.70 16.63 14.92
CA CYS A 406 4.80 15.60 14.40
C CYS A 406 4.58 14.50 15.47
N ASP A 407 3.87 14.81 16.55
CA ASP A 407 3.69 13.96 17.72
C ASP A 407 2.20 13.65 18.02
N ALA A 408 1.29 13.99 17.11
CA ALA A 408 -0.15 13.86 17.25
C ALA A 408 -0.76 14.60 18.46
N SER A 409 -0.07 15.60 19.02
CA SER A 409 -0.64 16.45 20.08
C SER A 409 -1.94 17.12 19.63
N VAL A 410 -2.06 17.46 18.34
CA VAL A 410 -3.26 18.07 17.75
C VAL A 410 -4.53 17.22 17.93
N LEU A 411 -4.39 15.91 18.15
CA LEU A 411 -5.56 15.01 18.30
C LEU A 411 -6.19 15.07 19.70
N ILE A 412 -5.43 15.51 20.71
CA ILE A 412 -5.82 15.52 22.13
C ILE A 412 -7.08 16.37 22.35
N ASN A 413 -7.99 15.89 23.21
CA ASN A 413 -9.19 16.62 23.62
C ASN A 413 -8.86 17.73 24.64
N THR A 414 -9.61 18.84 24.55
CA THR A 414 -9.72 19.80 25.67
C THR A 414 -10.18 19.09 26.94
N THR A 415 -9.63 19.53 28.06
CA THR A 415 -9.99 19.09 29.42
C THR A 415 -10.48 20.30 30.23
N PRO A 416 -11.12 20.12 31.40
CA PRO A 416 -11.56 21.25 32.23
C PRO A 416 -10.45 22.25 32.60
N SER A 417 -9.20 21.81 32.66
CA SER A 417 -8.04 22.63 33.03
C SER A 417 -7.19 23.07 31.84
N ASN A 418 -7.51 22.66 30.61
CA ASN A 418 -6.68 22.94 29.44
C ASN A 418 -7.46 22.92 28.11
N THR A 419 -7.35 23.98 27.32
CA THR A 419 -7.87 24.04 25.95
C THR A 419 -6.83 23.54 24.95
N ALA A 420 -7.15 22.49 24.19
CA ALA A 420 -6.25 21.81 23.26
C ALA A 420 -6.08 22.54 21.92
N GLU A 421 -5.03 22.19 21.16
CA GLU A 421 -4.68 22.80 19.87
C GLU A 421 -5.80 22.76 18.84
N LYS A 422 -6.51 21.64 18.74
CA LYS A 422 -7.60 21.50 17.75
C LYS A 422 -8.78 22.43 17.99
N ASP A 423 -8.95 22.90 19.22
CA ASP A 423 -10.00 23.84 19.60
C ASP A 423 -9.55 25.31 19.46
N SER A 424 -8.32 25.56 18.97
CA SER A 424 -7.85 26.90 18.66
C SER A 424 -8.59 27.52 17.47
N PRO A 425 -8.65 28.87 17.36
CA PRO A 425 -9.28 29.55 16.23
C PRO A 425 -8.68 29.20 14.86
N ALA A 426 -7.41 28.78 14.82
CA ALA A 426 -6.74 28.36 13.58
C ALA A 426 -7.18 26.95 13.11
N ASN A 427 -7.74 26.15 14.02
CA ASN A 427 -8.06 24.75 13.80
C ASN A 427 -9.56 24.48 13.81
N ASN A 428 -10.34 25.07 14.72
CA ASN A 428 -11.79 24.86 14.81
C ASN A 428 -12.56 25.97 14.06
N PRO A 429 -13.44 25.66 13.08
CA PRO A 429 -13.93 24.34 12.66
C PRO A 429 -13.22 23.73 11.43
N SER A 430 -12.05 24.25 11.05
CA SER A 430 -11.38 23.93 9.77
C SER A 430 -10.67 22.56 9.69
N LEU A 431 -10.13 22.03 10.79
CA LEU A 431 -9.49 20.70 10.82
C LEU A 431 -10.55 19.60 10.79
N ARG A 432 -10.29 18.56 9.99
CA ARG A 432 -11.20 17.44 9.73
C ARG A 432 -10.41 16.17 9.38
N GLY A 433 -11.07 15.01 9.34
CA GLY A 433 -10.42 13.70 9.15
C GLY A 433 -10.06 13.01 10.47
N PHE A 434 -10.41 13.65 11.59
CA PHE A 434 -10.32 13.16 12.95
C PHE A 434 -10.92 11.75 13.12
N GLU A 435 -12.09 11.53 12.56
CA GLU A 435 -12.84 10.28 12.56
C GLU A 435 -12.13 9.16 11.79
N VAL A 436 -11.34 9.49 10.77
CA VAL A 436 -10.55 8.51 10.01
C VAL A 436 -9.39 8.01 10.88
N ILE A 437 -8.70 8.93 11.56
CA ILE A 437 -7.63 8.59 12.49
C ILE A 437 -8.16 7.72 13.63
N ASP A 438 -9.32 8.05 14.20
CA ASP A 438 -9.92 7.27 15.29
C ASP A 438 -10.31 5.86 14.84
N LYS A 439 -10.89 5.70 13.64
CA LYS A 439 -11.21 4.38 13.07
C LYS A 439 -9.96 3.55 12.77
N ALA A 440 -8.93 4.18 12.20
CA ALA A 440 -7.65 3.53 11.93
C ALA A 440 -7.04 3.05 13.25
N LYS A 441 -7.00 3.90 14.27
CA LYS A 441 -6.48 3.56 15.59
C LYS A 441 -7.25 2.42 16.23
N ALA A 442 -8.58 2.45 16.20
CA ALA A 442 -9.40 1.37 16.77
C ALA A 442 -9.10 0.01 16.11
N ARG A 443 -8.94 -0.01 14.78
CA ARG A 443 -8.57 -1.24 14.04
C ARG A 443 -7.14 -1.68 14.35
N LEU A 444 -6.20 -0.75 14.47
CA LEU A 444 -4.82 -1.04 14.83
C LEU A 444 -4.73 -1.61 16.25
N GLU A 445 -5.45 -1.04 17.22
CA GLU A 445 -5.49 -1.59 18.59
C GLU A 445 -6.14 -2.97 18.67
N ALA A 446 -7.09 -3.27 17.79
CA ALA A 446 -7.68 -4.60 17.69
C ALA A 446 -6.70 -5.63 17.08
N ALA A 447 -5.83 -5.21 16.17
CA ALA A 447 -4.90 -6.11 15.47
C ALA A 447 -3.54 -6.24 16.16
N CYS A 448 -3.00 -5.13 16.67
CA CYS A 448 -1.66 -5.02 17.24
C CYS A 448 -1.66 -3.98 18.38
N LYS A 449 -2.33 -4.37 19.47
CA LYS A 449 -2.57 -3.53 20.64
C LYS A 449 -1.29 -2.86 21.16
N GLY A 450 -1.33 -1.54 21.33
CA GLY A 450 -0.25 -0.74 21.91
C GLY A 450 1.02 -0.62 21.05
N VAL A 451 0.96 -0.99 19.77
CA VAL A 451 2.15 -0.98 18.89
C VAL A 451 2.26 0.32 18.10
N VAL A 452 1.18 0.77 17.45
CA VAL A 452 1.22 1.86 16.45
C VAL A 452 0.82 3.20 17.06
N SER A 453 1.68 4.22 16.94
CA SER A 453 1.40 5.57 17.47
C SER A 453 0.34 6.31 16.66
N CYS A 454 -0.39 7.22 17.30
CA CYS A 454 -1.29 8.13 16.61
C CYS A 454 -0.53 9.08 15.68
N ALA A 455 0.69 9.49 16.07
CA ALA A 455 1.59 10.29 15.25
C ALA A 455 1.90 9.62 13.91
N ASP A 456 2.23 8.33 13.91
CA ASP A 456 2.47 7.60 12.66
C ASP A 456 1.18 7.39 11.84
N ILE A 457 0.03 7.18 12.49
CA ILE A 457 -1.26 7.11 11.78
C ILE A 457 -1.55 8.41 11.02
N VAL A 458 -1.29 9.58 11.63
CA VAL A 458 -1.47 10.88 10.96
C VAL A 458 -0.52 11.03 9.78
N ALA A 459 0.75 10.64 9.93
CA ALA A 459 1.73 10.70 8.85
C ALA A 459 1.39 9.78 7.67
N PHE A 460 1.04 8.52 7.95
CA PHE A 460 0.57 7.58 6.93
C PHE A 460 -0.71 8.09 6.25
N ALA A 461 -1.65 8.62 7.03
CA ALA A 461 -2.91 9.11 6.47
C ALA A 461 -2.73 10.29 5.52
N ALA A 462 -1.77 11.18 5.79
CA ALA A 462 -1.41 12.27 4.88
C ALA A 462 -0.77 11.74 3.58
N ARG A 463 0.14 10.75 3.66
CA ARG A 463 0.72 10.09 2.49
C ARG A 463 -0.34 9.44 1.61
N ASP A 464 -1.23 8.66 2.22
CA ASP A 464 -2.30 7.95 1.51
C ASP A 464 -3.29 8.92 0.87
N SER A 465 -3.53 10.08 1.50
CA SER A 465 -4.39 11.14 0.97
C SER A 465 -3.79 11.84 -0.26
N VAL A 466 -2.47 12.03 -0.29
CA VAL A 466 -1.76 12.56 -1.46
C VAL A 466 -1.81 11.56 -2.61
N GLU A 467 -1.55 10.28 -2.33
CA GLU A 467 -1.56 9.22 -3.33
C GLU A 467 -2.95 9.01 -3.94
N ILE A 468 -4.00 8.90 -3.11
CA ILE A 468 -5.37 8.61 -3.59
C ILE A 468 -5.97 9.76 -4.42
N THR A 469 -5.41 10.96 -4.29
CA THR A 469 -5.79 12.13 -5.10
C THR A 469 -4.91 12.28 -6.36
N GLY A 470 -4.03 11.32 -6.67
CA GLY A 470 -3.20 11.32 -7.89
C GLY A 470 -1.81 11.94 -7.72
N GLY A 471 -1.37 12.16 -6.48
CA GLY A 471 -0.01 12.55 -6.14
C GLY A 471 0.96 11.37 -6.18
N LEU A 472 2.25 11.67 -6.07
CA LEU A 472 3.28 10.63 -5.93
C LEU A 472 3.20 10.04 -4.52
N GLY A 473 3.00 8.72 -4.41
CA GLY A 473 3.15 8.00 -3.15
C GLY A 473 4.61 8.05 -2.68
N TYR A 474 4.81 8.04 -1.37
CA TYR A 474 6.15 8.10 -0.76
C TYR A 474 6.23 7.21 0.47
N ASP A 475 7.43 6.80 0.81
CA ASP A 475 7.68 6.03 2.02
C ASP A 475 7.69 6.96 3.23
N VAL A 476 6.98 6.58 4.29
CA VAL A 476 6.92 7.33 5.54
C VAL A 476 7.84 6.65 6.56
N PRO A 477 8.96 7.27 6.96
CA PRO A 477 9.72 6.80 8.11
C PRO A 477 8.85 6.91 9.35
N ALA A 478 8.64 5.79 10.04
CA ALA A 478 7.77 5.65 11.21
C ALA A 478 8.56 5.26 12.46
N GLY A 479 7.90 5.19 13.60
CA GLY A 479 8.51 5.03 14.93
C GLY A 479 8.33 6.25 15.85
N ARG A 480 7.41 7.16 15.49
CA ARG A 480 7.07 8.31 16.32
C ARG A 480 6.38 7.85 17.61
N ARG A 481 6.52 8.66 18.65
CA ARG A 481 5.76 8.57 19.89
C ARG A 481 4.78 9.72 19.98
N ASP A 482 3.67 9.46 20.65
CA ASP A 482 2.61 10.42 20.87
C ASP A 482 2.99 11.43 21.97
N GLY A 483 2.80 12.71 21.66
CA GLY A 483 2.97 13.82 22.58
C GLY A 483 1.92 13.82 23.69
N ARG A 484 2.27 14.46 24.81
CA ARG A 484 1.45 14.52 26.03
C ARG A 484 0.94 15.93 26.37
N VAL A 485 1.20 16.91 25.51
CA VAL A 485 0.86 18.31 25.75
C VAL A 485 0.23 18.87 24.50
N SER A 486 -0.94 19.50 24.64
CA SER A 486 -1.62 20.20 23.54
C SER A 486 -2.24 21.49 24.07
N LEU A 487 -1.81 22.63 23.53
CA LEU A 487 -2.23 23.96 23.99
C LEU A 487 -2.75 24.81 22.82
N SER A 488 -3.97 25.33 22.96
CA SER A 488 -4.60 26.22 21.97
C SER A 488 -3.74 27.46 21.64
N SER A 489 -3.08 28.04 22.65
CA SER A 489 -2.20 29.22 22.49
C SER A 489 -1.00 28.95 21.59
N GLU A 490 -0.47 27.73 21.57
CA GLU A 490 0.70 27.39 20.76
C GLU A 490 0.33 27.26 19.29
N ALA A 491 -0.88 26.78 18.97
CA ALA A 491 -1.37 26.75 17.60
C ALA A 491 -1.43 28.17 17.01
N SER A 492 -1.97 29.14 17.75
CA SER A 492 -2.02 30.54 17.32
C SER A 492 -0.64 31.19 17.18
N ALA A 493 0.35 30.76 17.96
CA ALA A 493 1.69 31.33 17.92
C ALA A 493 2.57 30.77 16.79
N ASN A 494 2.32 29.54 16.34
CA ASN A 494 3.23 28.82 15.44
C ASN A 494 2.68 28.57 14.04
N LEU A 495 1.36 28.55 13.84
CA LEU A 495 0.77 28.28 12.53
C LEU A 495 0.84 29.53 11.62
N PRO A 496 1.24 29.38 10.34
CA PRO A 496 1.21 30.49 9.41
C PRO A 496 -0.23 30.95 9.13
N ALA A 497 -0.47 32.26 9.19
CA ALA A 497 -1.79 32.82 8.94
C ALA A 497 -2.05 32.98 7.42
N PRO A 498 -3.31 32.92 6.96
CA PRO A 498 -3.66 33.05 5.53
C PRO A 498 -3.37 34.44 4.94
N PHE A 499 -3.00 35.40 5.78
CA PHE A 499 -2.67 36.78 5.42
C PHE A 499 -1.18 37.13 5.57
N PHE A 500 -0.33 36.15 5.87
CA PHE A 500 1.12 36.39 5.94
C PHE A 500 1.70 36.79 4.58
N ASN A 501 2.70 37.68 4.62
CA ASN A 501 3.53 37.99 3.46
C ASN A 501 4.65 36.96 3.29
N VAL A 502 5.35 37.01 2.15
CA VAL A 502 6.42 36.05 1.80
C VAL A 502 7.56 35.98 2.83
N ASN A 503 7.91 37.08 3.49
CA ASN A 503 8.96 37.10 4.52
C ASN A 503 8.49 36.37 5.80
N GLN A 504 7.26 36.62 6.23
CA GLN A 504 6.66 35.93 7.38
C GLN A 504 6.53 34.42 7.12
N LEU A 505 6.10 34.02 5.92
CA LEU A 505 6.04 32.62 5.51
C LEU A 505 7.43 31.98 5.52
N THR A 506 8.41 32.64 4.89
CA THR A 506 9.81 32.16 4.86
C THR A 506 10.36 31.96 6.27
N GLN A 507 10.17 32.92 7.16
CA GLN A 507 10.64 32.81 8.55
C GLN A 507 9.94 31.68 9.31
N THR A 508 8.63 31.54 9.13
CA THR A 508 7.84 30.50 9.83
C THR A 508 8.30 29.09 9.44
N PHE A 509 8.56 28.85 8.15
CA PHE A 509 9.08 27.57 7.67
C PHE A 509 10.55 27.36 8.05
N ALA A 510 11.38 28.41 7.99
CA ALA A 510 12.77 28.36 8.42
C ALA A 510 12.92 27.99 9.91
N ASN A 511 12.02 28.48 10.77
CA ASN A 511 11.96 28.11 12.19
C ASN A 511 11.70 26.60 12.41
N LYS A 512 11.21 25.89 11.38
CA LYS A 512 11.00 24.44 11.36
C LYS A 512 12.05 23.69 10.53
N GLY A 513 13.14 24.36 10.13
CA GLY A 513 14.22 23.76 9.35
C GLY A 513 13.89 23.50 7.88
N LEU A 514 12.83 24.13 7.36
CA LEU A 514 12.44 24.04 5.96
C LEU A 514 12.97 25.23 5.16
N THR A 515 13.39 24.98 3.92
CA THR A 515 13.89 26.03 3.02
C THR A 515 12.74 26.83 2.40
N GLN A 516 13.04 27.99 1.80
CA GLN A 516 12.04 28.75 1.06
C GLN A 516 11.49 27.96 -0.15
N GLU A 517 12.31 27.13 -0.79
CA GLU A 517 11.85 26.26 -1.88
C GLU A 517 10.88 25.17 -1.38
N GLU A 518 11.18 24.56 -0.23
CA GLU A 518 10.28 23.58 0.40
C GLU A 518 8.96 24.24 0.83
N MET A 519 9.02 25.48 1.34
CA MET A 519 7.82 26.29 1.63
C MET A 519 6.95 26.46 0.40
N VAL A 520 7.51 26.97 -0.71
CA VAL A 520 6.76 27.15 -1.97
C VAL A 520 6.24 25.83 -2.51
N THR A 521 7.04 24.76 -2.43
CA THR A 521 6.66 23.42 -2.89
C THR A 521 5.47 22.87 -2.10
N LEU A 522 5.50 22.98 -0.76
CA LEU A 522 4.46 22.50 0.14
C LEU A 522 3.16 23.30 0.01
N SER A 523 3.23 24.58 -0.37
CA SER A 523 2.02 25.37 -0.69
C SER A 523 1.18 24.73 -1.80
N GLY A 524 1.78 23.93 -2.68
CA GLY A 524 1.06 23.13 -3.69
C GLY A 524 0.01 22.18 -3.11
N ALA A 525 0.07 21.81 -1.83
CA ALA A 525 -0.96 21.02 -1.15
C ALA A 525 -2.36 21.67 -1.22
N HIS A 526 -2.42 22.99 -1.39
CA HIS A 526 -3.68 23.72 -1.56
C HIS A 526 -4.49 23.25 -2.77
N THR A 527 -3.89 22.58 -3.77
CA THR A 527 -4.61 22.13 -4.97
C THR A 527 -5.82 21.22 -4.69
N ILE A 528 -5.78 20.39 -3.64
CA ILE A 528 -6.89 19.50 -3.23
C ILE A 528 -7.80 20.11 -2.14
N GLY A 529 -7.52 21.34 -1.70
CA GLY A 529 -8.12 21.96 -0.54
C GLY A 529 -9.33 22.86 -0.83
N ARG A 530 -10.02 23.24 0.23
CA ARG A 530 -11.03 24.30 0.26
C ARG A 530 -10.79 25.20 1.46
N SER A 531 -11.14 26.47 1.35
CA SER A 531 -11.03 27.44 2.45
C SER A 531 -12.40 28.02 2.79
N HIS A 532 -12.62 28.28 4.07
CA HIS A 532 -13.73 29.13 4.50
C HIS A 532 -13.57 30.55 3.96
N CYS A 533 -14.69 31.18 3.61
CA CYS A 533 -14.73 32.56 3.14
C CYS A 533 -14.11 33.54 4.15
N THR A 534 -14.24 33.25 5.44
CA THR A 534 -13.68 34.08 6.53
C THR A 534 -12.16 34.19 6.48
N SER A 535 -11.46 33.24 5.88
CA SER A 535 -9.98 33.27 5.76
C SER A 535 -9.46 34.28 4.73
N PHE A 536 -10.31 34.76 3.82
CA PHE A 536 -9.89 35.66 2.72
C PHE A 536 -10.90 36.79 2.42
N SER A 537 -11.97 36.94 3.22
CA SER A 537 -13.00 37.96 2.99
C SER A 537 -12.45 39.39 3.04
N ASN A 538 -11.41 39.62 3.83
CA ASN A 538 -10.68 40.89 3.86
C ASN A 538 -10.16 41.26 2.45
N ARG A 539 -9.69 40.30 1.66
CA ARG A 539 -9.24 40.54 0.28
C ARG A 539 -10.36 40.97 -0.66
N LEU A 540 -11.60 40.60 -0.38
CA LEU A 540 -12.74 40.91 -1.24
C LEU A 540 -13.40 42.26 -0.89
N TYR A 541 -13.44 42.61 0.39
CA TYR A 541 -14.31 43.67 0.90
C TYR A 541 -13.63 44.72 1.77
N SER A 542 -12.49 44.40 2.39
CA SER A 542 -11.85 45.26 3.40
C SER A 542 -10.33 45.14 3.35
N TYR A 543 -9.75 45.28 2.15
CA TYR A 543 -8.33 45.05 1.95
C TYR A 543 -7.46 46.06 2.71
N ASN A 544 -7.76 47.35 2.59
CA ASN A 544 -7.18 48.40 3.43
C ASN A 544 -8.13 49.61 3.53
N THR A 545 -7.69 50.69 4.20
CA THR A 545 -8.50 51.90 4.43
C THR A 545 -8.86 52.68 3.17
N THR A 546 -8.13 52.48 2.07
CA THR A 546 -8.28 53.21 0.79
C THR A 546 -8.77 52.34 -0.37
N THR A 547 -8.70 51.02 -0.23
CA THR A 547 -8.99 50.05 -1.29
C THR A 547 -9.82 48.92 -0.71
N SER A 548 -11.04 48.74 -1.22
CA SER A 548 -11.97 47.72 -0.71
C SER A 548 -11.55 46.30 -1.12
N GLN A 549 -11.15 46.11 -2.37
CA GLN A 549 -10.70 44.81 -2.89
C GLN A 549 -9.18 44.82 -3.07
N ASP A 550 -8.54 43.71 -2.73
CA ASP A 550 -7.11 43.47 -2.99
C ASP A 550 -6.79 43.73 -4.48
N PRO A 551 -5.90 44.66 -4.83
CA PRO A 551 -5.58 44.93 -6.22
C PRO A 551 -4.79 43.81 -6.89
N SER A 552 -4.22 42.87 -6.12
CA SER A 552 -3.43 41.76 -6.66
C SER A 552 -4.28 40.55 -7.10
N ILE A 553 -5.60 40.58 -6.89
CA ILE A 553 -6.49 39.50 -7.32
C ILE A 553 -7.09 39.82 -8.69
N ASP A 554 -7.19 38.82 -9.56
CA ASP A 554 -7.89 38.97 -10.85
C ASP A 554 -9.34 39.47 -10.61
N PRO A 555 -9.77 40.59 -11.23
CA PRO A 555 -11.07 41.18 -10.96
C PRO A 555 -12.26 40.27 -11.29
N ARG A 556 -12.13 39.39 -12.32
CA ARG A 556 -13.20 38.45 -12.69
C ARG A 556 -13.30 37.34 -11.66
N TYR A 557 -12.17 36.80 -11.23
CA TYR A 557 -12.10 35.81 -10.16
C TYR A 557 -12.63 36.35 -8.84
N ALA A 558 -12.26 37.59 -8.46
CA ALA A 558 -12.87 38.24 -7.30
C ALA A 558 -14.39 38.41 -7.43
N GLY A 559 -14.88 38.75 -8.62
CA GLY A 559 -16.32 38.77 -8.90
C GLY A 559 -17.00 37.42 -8.64
N GLN A 560 -16.38 36.32 -9.07
CA GLN A 560 -16.86 34.95 -8.81
C GLN A 560 -16.83 34.61 -7.32
N LEU A 561 -15.74 34.94 -6.62
CA LEU A 561 -15.61 34.72 -5.18
C LEU A 561 -16.65 35.52 -4.39
N LYS A 562 -16.95 36.76 -4.78
CA LYS A 562 -17.99 37.60 -4.15
C LYS A 562 -19.40 37.00 -4.28
N GLN A 563 -19.67 36.22 -5.32
CA GLN A 563 -20.93 35.49 -5.47
C GLN A 563 -20.99 34.27 -4.53
N GLN A 564 -19.88 33.57 -4.34
CA GLN A 564 -19.79 32.38 -3.47
C GLN A 564 -19.64 32.75 -1.98
N CYS A 565 -19.06 33.92 -1.70
CA CYS A 565 -18.79 34.46 -0.37
C CYS A 565 -19.39 35.87 -0.19
N PRO A 566 -20.73 36.06 -0.20
CA PRO A 566 -21.34 37.38 -0.14
C PRO A 566 -20.97 38.16 1.13
N GLN A 567 -20.81 39.49 0.97
CA GLN A 567 -20.55 40.39 2.09
C GLN A 567 -21.69 40.34 3.11
N GLY A 568 -21.36 40.24 4.39
CA GLY A 568 -22.36 40.20 5.47
C GLY A 568 -23.11 38.87 5.61
N SER A 569 -22.71 37.82 4.89
CA SER A 569 -23.23 36.47 5.12
C SER A 569 -22.97 36.04 6.57
N THR A 570 -24.01 35.52 7.24
CA THR A 570 -23.92 34.96 8.60
C THR A 570 -23.57 33.46 8.60
N ASN A 571 -23.49 32.83 7.41
CA ASN A 571 -23.14 31.42 7.31
C ASN A 571 -21.62 31.23 7.39
N ALA A 572 -21.12 30.87 8.57
CA ALA A 572 -19.71 30.59 8.82
C ALA A 572 -19.15 29.36 8.07
N ASN A 573 -20.02 28.51 7.51
CA ASN A 573 -19.65 27.27 6.81
C ASN A 573 -19.50 27.44 5.30
N LEU A 574 -19.59 28.66 4.76
CA LEU A 574 -19.30 28.91 3.35
C LEU A 574 -17.83 28.64 3.05
N VAL A 575 -17.60 27.73 2.11
CA VAL A 575 -16.28 27.28 1.68
C VAL A 575 -16.18 27.32 0.16
N VAL A 576 -14.99 27.63 -0.35
CA VAL A 576 -14.68 27.60 -1.79
C VAL A 576 -13.45 26.74 -2.04
N PRO A 577 -13.38 26.02 -3.17
CA PRO A 577 -12.17 25.29 -3.55
C PRO A 577 -10.98 26.24 -3.75
N MET A 578 -9.80 25.82 -3.31
CA MET A 578 -8.57 26.59 -3.49
C MET A 578 -8.04 26.49 -4.94
N ASN A 579 -8.31 25.37 -5.61
CA ASN A 579 -8.18 25.24 -7.06
C ASN A 579 -9.54 24.82 -7.65
N PRO A 580 -10.29 25.73 -8.30
CA PRO A 580 -11.64 25.43 -8.79
C PRO A 580 -11.71 24.41 -9.93
N ALA A 581 -10.62 24.24 -10.69
CA ALA A 581 -10.60 23.36 -11.86
C ALA A 581 -10.55 21.88 -11.46
N THR A 582 -9.72 21.53 -10.48
CA THR A 582 -9.43 20.15 -10.08
C THR A 582 -9.31 19.99 -8.54
N PRO A 583 -10.33 20.39 -7.76
CA PRO A 583 -10.27 20.52 -6.28
C PRO A 583 -10.11 19.21 -5.49
N SER A 584 -9.87 18.08 -6.16
CA SER A 584 -9.65 16.77 -5.53
C SER A 584 -8.54 15.98 -6.23
N ILE A 585 -7.74 16.64 -7.07
CA ILE A 585 -6.62 16.03 -7.79
C ILE A 585 -5.33 16.71 -7.36
N THR A 586 -4.35 15.93 -6.93
CA THR A 586 -3.00 16.43 -6.62
C THR A 586 -2.24 16.68 -7.93
N ASP A 587 -2.27 17.94 -8.34
CA ASP A 587 -1.63 18.46 -9.54
C ASP A 587 -1.01 19.85 -9.30
N VAL A 588 -0.59 20.52 -10.37
CA VAL A 588 0.03 21.85 -10.32
C VAL A 588 -0.95 23.00 -10.56
N GLY A 589 -2.27 22.72 -10.56
CA GLY A 589 -3.32 23.71 -10.84
C GLY A 589 -3.27 24.91 -9.91
N TYR A 590 -2.93 24.67 -8.64
CA TYR A 590 -2.63 25.73 -7.66
C TYR A 590 -1.64 26.78 -8.18
N TYR A 591 -0.50 26.36 -8.73
CA TYR A 591 0.52 27.31 -9.20
C TYR A 591 0.06 28.07 -10.45
N ALA A 592 -0.69 27.40 -11.34
CA ALA A 592 -1.29 28.06 -12.50
C ALA A 592 -2.28 29.16 -12.08
N ASP A 593 -3.05 28.92 -11.03
CA ASP A 593 -3.94 29.94 -10.46
C ASP A 593 -3.18 31.09 -9.83
N VAL A 594 -2.13 30.82 -9.04
CA VAL A 594 -1.28 31.88 -8.47
C VAL A 594 -0.69 32.77 -9.57
N LEU A 595 -0.13 32.19 -10.64
CA LEU A 595 0.41 32.92 -11.81
C LEU A 595 -0.64 33.75 -12.55
N ALA A 596 -1.90 33.30 -12.54
CA ALA A 596 -3.03 34.02 -13.11
C ALA A 596 -3.61 35.10 -12.19
N ASN A 597 -2.95 35.42 -11.07
CA ASN A 597 -3.47 36.29 -10.01
C ASN A 597 -4.77 35.78 -9.37
N ARG A 598 -4.94 34.46 -9.35
CA ARG A 598 -6.09 33.75 -8.77
C ARG A 598 -5.73 32.93 -7.53
N GLY A 599 -4.61 33.24 -6.86
CA GLY A 599 -4.33 32.68 -5.54
C GLY A 599 -5.42 33.09 -4.56
N LEU A 600 -6.00 32.13 -3.83
CA LEU A 600 -7.17 32.38 -2.98
C LEU A 600 -6.81 33.18 -1.73
N LEU A 601 -5.77 32.76 -1.02
CA LEU A 601 -5.30 33.43 0.19
C LEU A 601 -4.27 34.52 -0.17
N THR A 602 -4.12 35.53 0.70
CA THR A 602 -3.04 36.52 0.54
C THR A 602 -1.67 35.84 0.64
N SER A 603 -1.55 34.84 1.50
CA SER A 603 -0.35 33.99 1.62
C SER A 603 -0.02 33.19 0.36
N ASP A 604 -1.00 32.94 -0.52
CA ASP A 604 -0.76 32.32 -1.82
C ASP A 604 -0.28 33.36 -2.83
N GLN A 605 -1.00 34.47 -2.95
CA GLN A 605 -0.70 35.48 -3.96
C GLN A 605 0.60 36.23 -3.68
N THR A 606 1.02 36.33 -2.41
CA THR A 606 2.29 36.96 -2.02
C THR A 606 3.51 36.22 -2.60
N LEU A 607 3.38 34.95 -3.01
CA LEU A 607 4.48 34.19 -3.63
C LEU A 607 4.99 34.84 -4.93
N LEU A 608 4.20 35.70 -5.58
CA LEU A 608 4.63 36.46 -6.75
C LEU A 608 5.33 37.79 -6.42
N THR A 609 5.32 38.23 -5.16
CA THR A 609 5.89 39.54 -4.76
C THR A 609 7.42 39.55 -4.66
N ASN A 610 8.04 38.37 -4.62
CA ASN A 610 9.48 38.18 -4.64
C ASN A 610 9.89 37.39 -5.89
N SER A 611 10.94 37.83 -6.59
CA SER A 611 11.35 37.23 -7.86
C SER A 611 11.82 35.78 -7.73
N ALA A 612 12.45 35.41 -6.60
CA ALA A 612 12.91 34.05 -6.36
C ALA A 612 11.74 33.08 -6.16
N THR A 613 10.75 33.45 -5.33
CA THR A 613 9.55 32.63 -5.13
C THR A 613 8.67 32.60 -6.37
N ALA A 614 8.56 33.71 -7.13
CA ALA A 614 7.84 33.75 -8.40
C ALA A 614 8.44 32.78 -9.43
N ASN A 615 9.78 32.71 -9.50
CA ASN A 615 10.46 31.74 -10.36
C ASN A 615 10.18 30.29 -9.93
N GLN A 616 10.14 29.99 -8.62
CA GLN A 616 9.78 28.66 -8.12
C GLN A 616 8.33 28.29 -8.43
N VAL A 617 7.38 29.23 -8.28
CA VAL A 617 5.97 29.04 -8.68
C VAL A 617 5.88 28.72 -10.18
N SER A 618 6.60 29.45 -11.03
CA SER A 618 6.66 29.18 -12.48
C SER A 618 7.24 27.81 -12.81
N GLN A 619 8.32 27.41 -12.14
CA GLN A 619 8.92 26.08 -12.32
C GLN A 619 7.99 24.95 -11.89
N ASN A 620 7.31 25.10 -10.76
CA ASN A 620 6.37 24.11 -10.27
C ASN A 620 5.15 23.99 -11.19
N ALA A 621 4.63 25.11 -11.71
CA ALA A 621 3.54 25.12 -12.70
C ALA A 621 3.96 24.44 -14.02
N GLY A 622 5.19 24.68 -14.47
CA GLY A 622 5.71 24.17 -15.74
C GLY A 622 6.20 22.72 -15.72
N ASN A 623 6.43 22.13 -14.53
CA ASN A 623 6.99 20.79 -14.42
C ASN A 623 6.27 19.93 -13.34
N PRO A 624 5.11 19.33 -13.69
CA PRO A 624 4.31 18.54 -12.75
C PRO A 624 5.01 17.34 -12.15
N LEU A 625 5.89 16.66 -12.90
CA LEU A 625 6.61 15.48 -12.40
C LEU A 625 7.68 15.90 -11.39
N LEU A 626 8.43 16.96 -11.68
CA LEU A 626 9.42 17.49 -10.75
C LEU A 626 8.77 18.01 -9.47
N TRP A 627 7.66 18.75 -9.59
CA TRP A 627 6.94 19.23 -8.41
C TRP A 627 6.46 18.06 -7.53
N ARG A 628 5.86 17.00 -8.10
CA ARG A 628 5.41 15.83 -7.31
C ARG A 628 6.56 15.18 -6.53
N SER A 629 7.74 15.05 -7.15
CA SER A 629 8.94 14.52 -6.48
C SER A 629 9.43 15.43 -5.36
N LYS A 630 9.55 16.74 -5.61
CA LYS A 630 9.92 17.73 -4.58
C LYS A 630 8.91 17.76 -3.43
N PHE A 631 7.62 17.67 -3.74
CA PHE A 631 6.53 17.66 -2.77
C PHE A 631 6.61 16.45 -1.85
N ALA A 632 6.78 15.25 -2.42
CA ALA A 632 6.99 14.02 -1.64
C ALA A 632 8.21 14.14 -0.70
N ALA A 633 9.35 14.63 -1.22
CA ALA A 633 10.55 14.83 -0.41
C ALA A 633 10.33 15.86 0.72
N ALA A 634 9.65 16.97 0.44
CA ALA A 634 9.33 18.01 1.42
C ALA A 634 8.35 17.50 2.50
N MET A 635 7.36 16.68 2.13
CA MET A 635 6.45 16.03 3.08
C MET A 635 7.19 15.06 4.01
N VAL A 636 8.12 14.25 3.47
CA VAL A 636 8.96 13.36 4.29
C VAL A 636 9.83 14.16 5.26
N LYS A 637 10.41 15.27 4.81
CA LYS A 637 11.22 16.15 5.67
C LYS A 637 10.37 16.83 6.75
N MET A 638 9.21 17.36 6.38
CA MET A 638 8.24 17.95 7.31
C MET A 638 7.83 16.94 8.39
N GLY A 639 7.57 15.68 7.99
CA GLY A 639 7.21 14.60 8.91
C GLY A 639 8.27 14.27 9.96
N ARG A 640 9.49 14.83 9.89
CA ARG A 640 10.57 14.64 10.87
C ARG A 640 10.70 15.80 11.87
N ILE A 641 9.87 16.84 11.74
CA ILE A 641 9.92 18.01 12.63
C ILE A 641 9.52 17.58 14.05
N GLY A 642 10.40 17.84 15.02
CA GLY A 642 10.09 17.72 16.45
C GLY A 642 9.59 16.35 16.89
N VAL A 643 9.97 15.28 16.20
CA VAL A 643 9.48 13.93 16.49
C VAL A 643 10.06 13.41 17.81
N SER A 644 9.20 12.77 18.60
CA SER A 644 9.63 12.03 19.78
C SER A 644 9.79 10.54 19.41
N THR A 645 10.86 9.89 19.86
CA THR A 645 11.13 8.47 19.60
C THR A 645 11.61 7.75 20.87
N GLY A 646 11.75 6.42 20.80
CA GLY A 646 12.22 5.63 21.93
C GLY A 646 11.27 5.71 23.14
N THR A 647 11.76 6.25 24.25
CA THR A 647 11.01 6.44 25.51
C THR A 647 10.46 7.85 25.69
N ALA A 648 10.75 8.78 24.77
CA ALA A 648 10.19 10.13 24.80
C ALA A 648 8.76 10.09 24.25
N GLY A 649 7.75 10.27 25.11
CA GLY A 649 6.33 10.19 24.74
C GLY A 649 5.69 8.83 25.02
N GLU A 650 4.56 8.53 24.40
CA GLU A 650 3.82 7.28 24.63
C GLU A 650 3.21 6.68 23.36
N ILE A 651 2.58 5.50 23.47
CA ILE A 651 1.64 5.01 22.46
C ILE A 651 0.25 5.06 23.09
N ARG A 652 -0.57 6.04 22.67
CA ARG A 652 -1.92 6.18 23.22
C ARG A 652 -2.80 5.06 22.72
N ALA A 653 -3.61 4.44 23.58
CA ALA A 653 -4.63 3.47 23.12
C ALA A 653 -5.79 4.17 22.38
N ASN A 654 -6.04 5.43 22.72
CA ASN A 654 -7.02 6.29 22.07
C ASN A 654 -6.36 7.63 21.75
N CYS A 655 -6.37 8.04 20.47
CA CYS A 655 -5.70 9.27 20.02
C CYS A 655 -6.27 10.57 20.59
N ARG A 656 -7.37 10.52 21.35
CA ARG A 656 -8.01 11.69 21.97
C ARG A 656 -7.54 11.98 23.38
N VAL A 657 -6.95 11.01 24.06
CA VAL A 657 -6.64 11.11 25.48
C VAL A 657 -5.24 10.59 25.76
N ILE A 658 -4.57 11.27 26.67
CA ILE A 658 -3.28 10.84 27.23
C ILE A 658 -3.53 9.59 28.07
N ASN A 659 -2.69 8.56 28.01
CA ASN A 659 -2.89 7.40 28.89
C ASN A 659 -2.65 7.83 30.36
N GLY A 660 -3.46 7.30 31.27
CA GLY A 660 -3.25 7.48 32.71
C GLY A 660 -1.90 6.90 33.14
N GLY A 661 -1.19 7.61 34.02
CA GLY A 661 0.00 7.06 34.67
C GLY A 661 -0.39 5.83 35.49
N SER A 662 0.41 4.76 35.40
CA SER A 662 0.33 3.65 36.35
C SER A 662 1.08 4.00 37.62
#